data_AF-A0A9P9AW84-F1
#
_entry.id   AF-A0A9P9AW84-F1
#
_cell.length_a   1.000
_cell.length_b   1.000
_cell.length_c   1.000
_cell.angle_alpha   90.00
_cell.angle_beta   90.00
_cell.angle_gamma   90.00
#
_symmetry.space_group_name_H-M   'P 1'
#
loop_
_entity.id
_entity.type
_entity.pdbx_description
1 polymer ?
#
loop_
_entity_poly.entity_id
_entity_poly.type
_entity_poly.pdbx_seq_one_letter_code
_entity_poly.pdbx_strand_id
1 'polypeptide(L)'
;MFRNSLRRCTASARSAASASLISQTRTLPIASRRIASIPSSITPLNRIASIARAYSSEAPAAQEETSATARTTSPDETVKFTDLDGIHPNILRAITHELNYDEMTPVQAKTIQPALKGTDIVAQAKTGTGKTIAFLLPLLQRMINEDPSLANRGARRDAHSGDIRGIVLSPTRELAEQIAMEARRLVKNTGLVVQSAVGGTAKRQMLQRTRREGCHLLIATPGRLNDLLQDPTSGIDAPNLAALVLDEADRMLDVGFERELNEIIGLLPKQGEKVRQTVLVSATIPDTVIRLARTMVRANDFEFVQTIPENESLTHEKVPQRIVAVSSWSNVFPSLFELIDREHAKAAEDPSARPFKAIVYFNTTALVELAGEMGFERRRSRIEGRHLATYSIQSKLSQMQRQKAADMFRKGKEAVLFSSDVTARGMDFPDVTHVIQVDVPRDRESYIHRLGRTGRQGKEGEGWIIVPHSSISSARKMLKGLPLTQNNSLESADVDLASGGELTPAHQHTKNLFAVMPKQVLASTYTSMFGMVGGDKMNTVAEEVNDWAVHGWGWDAPPSVSRRWVSLMGLTRAKGMNISDVRRDARSHGRDRDNQGSRFDGQESGDAFDSMRNNIRRDDGGRGRDTRGGSGSRWGRNDRGGGNSGSRWDRDNRGGYGRRNGGEDGGLGSNMDNSFYVR
;
A
#
# COMPACT_ATOMS: atom_id res chain seq x y z
N MET A 1 -36.40 -44.27 16.82
CA MET A 1 -35.77 -45.36 17.60
C MET A 1 -34.52 -45.78 16.82
N PHE A 2 -33.32 -45.72 17.38
CA PHE A 2 -32.65 -46.81 18.12
C PHE A 2 -32.59 -48.13 17.30
N ARG A 3 -31.44 -48.82 17.16
CA ARG A 3 -30.20 -48.80 17.99
C ARG A 3 -28.97 -49.30 17.19
N ASN A 4 -27.77 -48.84 17.59
CA ASN A 4 -26.53 -49.59 17.94
C ASN A 4 -26.08 -50.88 17.18
N SER A 5 -24.80 -51.30 17.17
CA SER A 5 -23.49 -50.66 17.47
C SER A 5 -22.32 -51.68 17.39
N LEU A 6 -21.09 -51.20 17.16
CA LEU A 6 -19.80 -51.68 17.74
C LEU A 6 -19.27 -53.12 17.51
N ARG A 7 -17.96 -53.18 17.15
CA ARG A 7 -16.96 -54.24 17.46
C ARG A 7 -17.15 -55.57 16.68
N ARG A 8 -16.15 -56.47 16.53
CA ARG A 8 -14.89 -56.73 17.29
C ARG A 8 -13.74 -57.16 16.33
N CYS A 9 -12.53 -57.39 16.84
CA CYS A 9 -11.30 -57.67 16.05
C CYS A 9 -10.66 -59.04 16.38
N THR A 10 -9.69 -59.48 15.55
CA THR A 10 -8.64 -60.51 15.82
C THR A 10 -9.12 -61.98 15.99
N ALA A 11 -8.33 -63.04 15.77
CA ALA A 11 -6.85 -63.16 15.82
C ALA A 11 -6.25 -64.39 15.07
N SER A 12 -4.98 -64.27 14.65
CA SER A 12 -3.92 -65.33 14.65
C SER A 12 -4.07 -66.59 13.74
N ALA A 13 -3.04 -67.40 13.45
CA ALA A 13 -1.68 -67.51 14.04
C ALA A 13 -0.55 -68.01 13.09
N ARG A 14 0.67 -67.53 13.36
CA ARG A 14 2.00 -68.21 13.38
C ARG A 14 2.60 -68.94 12.16
N SER A 15 3.77 -68.41 11.77
CA SER A 15 4.88 -68.99 10.99
C SER A 15 5.63 -70.15 11.67
N ALA A 16 6.35 -70.98 10.89
CA ALA A 16 7.61 -71.64 11.29
C ALA A 16 8.54 -71.94 10.06
N ALA A 17 9.81 -72.25 10.35
CA ALA A 17 10.98 -72.59 9.49
C ALA A 17 10.71 -73.50 8.26
N SER A 18 11.42 -73.44 7.11
CA SER A 18 12.85 -73.23 6.75
C SER A 18 13.74 -74.51 6.76
N ALA A 19 14.07 -75.03 5.56
CA ALA A 19 15.27 -75.86 5.27
C ALA A 19 15.55 -75.94 3.74
N SER A 20 16.81 -76.17 3.36
CA SER A 20 17.33 -76.29 1.97
C SER A 20 17.68 -77.75 1.60
N LEU A 21 17.83 -78.17 0.33
CA LEU A 21 19.11 -78.13 -0.42
C LEU A 21 19.04 -78.75 -1.85
N ILE A 22 20.07 -78.43 -2.67
CA ILE A 22 20.69 -79.23 -3.78
C ILE A 22 20.02 -79.34 -5.18
N SER A 23 20.72 -78.78 -6.19
CA SER A 23 21.11 -79.29 -7.54
C SER A 23 20.07 -80.01 -8.45
N GLN A 24 19.99 -79.79 -9.77
CA GLN A 24 21.08 -79.65 -10.77
C GLN A 24 20.77 -78.68 -11.94
N THR A 25 21.80 -78.40 -12.75
CA THR A 25 21.82 -77.46 -13.89
C THR A 25 21.46 -78.08 -15.25
N ARG A 26 20.81 -77.31 -16.13
CA ARG A 26 21.01 -77.45 -17.60
C ARG A 26 20.84 -76.10 -18.33
N THR A 27 21.64 -75.88 -19.36
CA THR A 27 21.86 -74.56 -20.01
C THR A 27 21.29 -74.48 -21.42
N LEU A 28 20.70 -73.34 -21.80
CA LEU A 28 20.63 -72.85 -23.18
C LEU A 28 20.79 -71.31 -23.21
N PRO A 29 21.43 -70.73 -24.24
CA PRO A 29 21.69 -69.28 -24.31
C PRO A 29 20.60 -68.51 -25.07
N ILE A 30 20.34 -67.26 -24.65
CA ILE A 30 19.57 -66.27 -25.44
C ILE A 30 20.35 -64.93 -25.42
N ALA A 31 20.42 -64.27 -26.57
CA ALA A 31 21.41 -63.23 -26.85
C ALA A 31 21.13 -61.87 -26.22
N SER A 32 22.19 -61.18 -25.81
CA SER A 32 22.17 -59.80 -25.32
C SER A 32 21.85 -58.80 -26.45
N ARG A 33 20.59 -58.34 -26.54
CA ARG A 33 20.27 -57.14 -27.34
C ARG A 33 20.69 -55.88 -26.59
N ARG A 34 21.52 -55.05 -27.25
CA ARG A 34 21.83 -53.69 -26.78
C ARG A 34 20.54 -52.86 -26.73
N ILE A 35 20.22 -52.27 -25.59
CA ILE A 35 19.27 -51.15 -25.53
C ILE A 35 20.01 -49.92 -26.06
N ALA A 36 19.43 -49.26 -27.07
CA ALA A 36 19.98 -48.00 -27.57
C ALA A 36 19.74 -46.88 -26.55
N SER A 37 20.80 -46.21 -26.12
CA SER A 37 20.72 -45.06 -25.23
C SER A 37 20.14 -43.86 -25.96
N ILE A 38 18.86 -43.54 -25.71
CA ILE A 38 18.28 -42.25 -26.08
C ILE A 38 18.95 -41.18 -25.19
N PRO A 39 19.63 -40.16 -25.75
CA PRO A 39 20.22 -39.11 -24.94
C PRO A 39 19.10 -38.21 -24.38
N SER A 40 18.85 -38.30 -23.08
CA SER A 40 18.03 -37.33 -22.35
C SER A 40 18.75 -35.99 -22.29
N SER A 41 18.37 -35.06 -23.17
CA SER A 41 18.91 -33.71 -23.24
C SER A 41 18.45 -32.83 -22.07
N ILE A 42 18.97 -33.11 -20.88
CA ILE A 42 18.79 -32.30 -19.68
C ILE A 42 19.49 -30.96 -19.91
N THR A 43 18.75 -29.96 -20.39
CA THR A 43 19.21 -28.59 -20.51
C THR A 43 19.29 -27.96 -19.10
N PRO A 44 20.41 -27.33 -18.72
CA PRO A 44 20.66 -26.96 -17.33
C PRO A 44 19.88 -25.70 -16.88
N LEU A 45 19.33 -25.75 -15.67
CA LEU A 45 18.55 -24.70 -15.00
C LEU A 45 19.35 -23.44 -14.58
N ASN A 46 20.46 -23.14 -15.27
CA ASN A 46 21.48 -22.20 -14.81
C ASN A 46 20.99 -20.74 -14.68
N ARG A 47 20.02 -20.29 -15.49
CA ARG A 47 19.51 -18.90 -15.41
C ARG A 47 18.69 -18.61 -14.16
N ILE A 48 17.99 -19.59 -13.56
CA ILE A 48 17.19 -19.37 -12.34
C ILE A 48 18.06 -19.41 -11.07
N ALA A 49 19.16 -20.17 -11.10
CA ALA A 49 20.15 -20.20 -10.02
C ALA A 49 20.93 -18.89 -9.88
N SER A 50 21.02 -18.06 -10.93
CA SER A 50 21.69 -16.76 -10.91
C SER A 50 21.05 -15.79 -9.91
N ILE A 51 19.71 -15.74 -9.87
CA ILE A 51 18.93 -14.88 -8.95
C ILE A 51 19.24 -15.22 -7.48
N ALA A 52 19.49 -16.49 -7.16
CA ALA A 52 19.89 -16.87 -5.80
C ALA A 52 21.37 -16.57 -5.50
N ARG A 53 22.25 -16.77 -6.49
CA ARG A 53 23.69 -16.50 -6.34
C ARG A 53 24.01 -15.01 -6.19
N ALA A 54 23.28 -14.13 -6.88
CA ALA A 54 23.42 -12.67 -6.75
C ALA A 54 23.01 -12.10 -5.37
N TYR A 55 22.33 -12.89 -4.54
CA TYR A 55 21.88 -12.49 -3.19
C TYR A 55 22.53 -13.32 -2.05
N SER A 56 23.44 -14.24 -2.37
CA SER A 56 24.20 -15.00 -1.36
C SER A 56 25.44 -14.20 -0.92
N SER A 57 25.41 -13.62 0.28
CA SER A 57 26.46 -12.74 0.80
C SER A 57 27.78 -13.44 1.21
N GLU A 58 28.00 -14.69 0.80
CA GLU A 58 29.17 -15.50 1.16
C GLU A 58 29.60 -16.43 0.00
N ALA A 59 30.54 -15.98 -0.82
CA ALA A 59 31.41 -16.83 -1.65
C ALA A 59 32.68 -16.04 -2.06
N PRO A 60 33.88 -16.63 -2.04
CA PRO A 60 35.13 -15.93 -2.38
C PRO A 60 35.35 -15.83 -3.89
N ALA A 61 36.27 -14.94 -4.28
CA ALA A 61 36.63 -14.71 -5.68
C ALA A 61 37.26 -15.95 -6.36
N ALA A 62 36.82 -16.21 -7.58
CA ALA A 62 37.50 -17.05 -8.56
C ALA A 62 37.53 -16.30 -9.90
N GLN A 63 38.72 -16.06 -10.44
CA GLN A 63 38.89 -15.47 -11.78
C GLN A 63 38.88 -16.60 -12.81
N GLU A 64 37.91 -16.57 -13.73
CA GLU A 64 38.01 -17.28 -15.01
C GLU A 64 37.88 -16.26 -16.14
N GLU A 65 38.98 -16.05 -16.87
CA GLU A 65 38.98 -15.20 -18.06
C GLU A 65 38.26 -15.93 -19.20
N THR A 66 37.17 -15.37 -19.70
CA THR A 66 36.59 -15.77 -21.00
C THR A 66 36.33 -14.54 -21.86
N SER A 67 37.16 -14.38 -22.89
CA SER A 67 37.12 -13.25 -23.81
C SER A 67 35.88 -13.29 -24.70
N ALA A 68 34.88 -12.47 -24.38
CA ALA A 68 33.79 -12.13 -25.29
C ALA A 68 33.71 -10.60 -25.42
N THR A 69 33.80 -10.08 -26.64
CA THR A 69 33.82 -8.64 -26.93
C THR A 69 32.45 -7.99 -26.73
N ALA A 70 32.10 -7.71 -25.48
CA ALA A 70 31.05 -6.76 -25.15
C ALA A 70 31.49 -5.35 -25.57
N ARG A 71 30.66 -4.64 -26.35
CA ARG A 71 30.89 -3.22 -26.63
C ARG A 71 30.69 -2.43 -25.34
N THR A 72 31.75 -1.77 -24.87
CA THR A 72 31.69 -0.87 -23.71
C THR A 72 30.95 0.41 -24.10
N THR A 73 29.64 0.46 -23.90
CA THR A 73 28.89 1.72 -23.96
C THR A 73 29.24 2.57 -22.74
N SER A 74 29.42 3.87 -22.96
CA SER A 74 29.75 4.84 -21.91
C SER A 74 28.56 5.07 -20.97
N PRO A 75 28.78 5.44 -19.69
CA PRO A 75 27.69 5.59 -18.71
C PRO A 75 26.68 6.71 -18.99
N ASP A 76 26.97 7.62 -19.93
CA ASP A 76 26.34 8.93 -20.13
C ASP A 76 25.63 9.09 -21.49
N GLU A 77 25.39 7.99 -22.22
CA GLU A 77 24.70 8.05 -23.52
C GLU A 77 23.18 8.28 -23.33
N THR A 78 22.70 9.49 -23.64
CA THR A 78 21.31 9.93 -23.46
C THR A 78 20.37 9.32 -24.51
N VAL A 79 19.90 8.10 -24.24
CA VAL A 79 18.97 7.37 -25.13
C VAL A 79 17.59 8.02 -25.14
N LYS A 80 17.04 8.33 -26.32
CA LYS A 80 15.74 9.01 -26.46
C LYS A 80 14.61 8.05 -26.77
N PHE A 81 13.39 8.45 -26.45
CA PHE A 81 12.18 7.68 -26.79
C PHE A 81 11.99 7.53 -28.32
N THR A 82 12.58 8.43 -29.11
CA THR A 82 12.62 8.35 -30.59
C THR A 82 13.46 7.20 -31.12
N ASP A 83 14.36 6.66 -30.31
CA ASP A 83 15.39 5.69 -30.71
C ASP A 83 14.92 4.24 -30.47
N LEU A 84 13.61 4.09 -30.24
CA LEU A 84 12.94 2.85 -29.87
C LEU A 84 12.16 2.28 -31.07
N ASP A 85 12.74 1.28 -31.73
CA ASP A 85 12.08 0.49 -32.75
C ASP A 85 10.78 -0.17 -32.24
N GLY A 86 9.82 -0.36 -33.16
CA GLY A 86 8.61 -1.15 -32.90
C GLY A 86 7.50 -0.45 -32.10
N ILE A 87 7.65 0.84 -31.77
CA ILE A 87 6.58 1.64 -31.13
C ILE A 87 5.63 2.22 -32.19
N HIS A 88 4.33 2.13 -31.93
CA HIS A 88 3.31 2.76 -32.77
C HIS A 88 3.35 4.30 -32.64
N PRO A 89 3.39 5.08 -33.73
CA PRO A 89 3.56 6.54 -33.69
C PRO A 89 2.59 7.31 -32.78
N ASN A 90 1.35 6.82 -32.61
CA ASN A 90 0.37 7.43 -31.70
C ASN A 90 0.80 7.39 -30.22
N ILE A 91 1.54 6.37 -29.78
CA ILE A 91 2.11 6.28 -28.42
C ILE A 91 3.34 7.17 -28.32
N LEU A 92 4.27 7.08 -29.28
CA LEU A 92 5.49 7.88 -29.29
C LEU A 92 5.19 9.39 -29.29
N ARG A 93 4.17 9.82 -30.04
CA ARG A 93 3.65 11.19 -30.02
C ARG A 93 3.12 11.61 -28.65
N ALA A 94 2.39 10.74 -27.95
CA ALA A 94 1.87 11.07 -26.62
C ALA A 94 2.99 11.25 -25.59
N ILE A 95 4.07 10.47 -25.71
CA ILE A 95 5.27 10.58 -24.86
C ILE A 95 6.04 11.88 -25.16
N THR A 96 6.42 12.10 -26.42
CA THR A 96 7.31 13.22 -26.80
C THR A 96 6.59 14.56 -26.92
N HIS A 97 5.40 14.62 -27.53
CA HIS A 97 4.72 15.89 -27.87
C HIS A 97 3.61 16.29 -26.88
N GLU A 98 3.25 15.44 -25.92
CA GLU A 98 2.14 15.72 -24.97
C GLU A 98 2.50 15.51 -23.50
N LEU A 99 3.47 14.64 -23.19
CA LEU A 99 4.11 14.53 -21.88
C LEU A 99 5.46 15.25 -21.82
N ASN A 100 6.01 15.65 -22.97
CA ASN A 100 7.33 16.27 -23.12
C ASN A 100 8.45 15.44 -22.50
N TYR A 101 8.43 14.13 -22.75
CA TYR A 101 9.49 13.19 -22.37
C TYR A 101 10.30 12.82 -23.62
N ASP A 102 11.42 13.50 -23.84
CA ASP A 102 12.33 13.21 -24.96
C ASP A 102 13.33 12.09 -24.61
N GLU A 103 13.91 12.16 -23.41
CA GLU A 103 14.99 11.26 -22.94
C GLU A 103 14.48 10.20 -21.96
N MET A 104 15.05 8.99 -22.05
CA MET A 104 14.73 7.88 -21.16
C MET A 104 15.58 7.90 -19.89
N THR A 105 14.95 7.61 -18.75
CA THR A 105 15.69 7.31 -17.51
C THR A 105 16.44 5.97 -17.62
N PRO A 106 17.49 5.73 -16.80
CA PRO A 106 18.26 4.48 -16.85
C PRO A 106 17.45 3.19 -16.64
N VAL A 107 16.28 3.26 -15.98
CA VAL A 107 15.36 2.11 -15.90
C VAL A 107 14.54 1.94 -17.18
N GLN A 108 14.06 3.04 -17.78
CA GLN A 108 13.32 3.01 -19.03
C GLN A 108 14.19 2.45 -20.16
N ALA A 109 15.40 2.97 -20.33
CA ALA A 109 16.35 2.48 -21.35
C ALA A 109 16.68 0.98 -21.18
N LYS A 110 16.84 0.50 -19.94
CA LYS A 110 17.16 -0.90 -19.66
C LYS A 110 15.97 -1.86 -19.75
N THR A 111 14.73 -1.46 -19.41
CA THR A 111 13.58 -2.38 -19.43
C THR A 111 12.77 -2.35 -20.72
N ILE A 112 12.66 -1.18 -21.40
CA ILE A 112 11.70 -1.02 -22.51
C ILE A 112 12.11 -1.85 -23.73
N GLN A 113 13.39 -1.84 -24.12
CA GLN A 113 13.87 -2.58 -25.29
C GLN A 113 13.71 -4.12 -25.17
N PRO A 114 14.05 -4.76 -24.03
CA PRO A 114 13.69 -6.17 -23.79
C PRO A 114 12.17 -6.40 -23.75
N ALA A 115 11.40 -5.51 -23.10
CA ALA A 115 9.96 -5.67 -22.96
C ALA A 115 9.19 -5.51 -24.30
N LEU A 116 9.66 -4.67 -25.23
CA LEU A 116 9.06 -4.51 -26.56
C LEU A 116 9.19 -5.79 -27.42
N LYS A 117 10.23 -6.60 -27.17
CA LYS A 117 10.41 -7.93 -27.80
C LYS A 117 9.46 -8.99 -27.21
N GLY A 118 8.74 -8.64 -26.15
CA GLY A 118 7.75 -9.51 -25.50
C GLY A 118 8.29 -10.41 -24.40
N THR A 119 9.58 -10.32 -24.04
CA THR A 119 10.24 -11.01 -22.92
C THR A 119 9.67 -10.57 -21.57
N ASP A 120 9.56 -11.49 -20.60
CA ASP A 120 9.09 -11.14 -19.24
C ASP A 120 10.16 -10.38 -18.46
N ILE A 121 9.78 -9.43 -17.60
CA ILE A 121 10.74 -8.56 -16.90
C ILE A 121 10.57 -8.70 -15.38
N VAL A 122 11.70 -8.82 -14.67
CA VAL A 122 11.78 -8.64 -13.22
C VAL A 122 12.74 -7.46 -12.96
N ALA A 123 12.19 -6.29 -12.63
CA ALA A 123 12.96 -5.05 -12.51
C ALA A 123 13.10 -4.56 -11.07
N GLN A 124 14.35 -4.34 -10.63
CA GLN A 124 14.65 -3.62 -9.39
C GLN A 124 15.00 -2.15 -9.71
N ALA A 125 14.23 -1.21 -9.18
CA ALA A 125 14.44 0.21 -9.43
C ALA A 125 13.92 1.13 -8.30
N LYS A 126 14.72 2.15 -7.96
CA LYS A 126 14.46 3.17 -6.93
C LYS A 126 13.13 3.91 -7.22
N THR A 127 12.43 4.40 -6.20
CA THR A 127 11.16 5.13 -6.38
C THR A 127 11.38 6.48 -7.07
N GLY A 128 10.44 6.91 -7.93
CA GLY A 128 10.54 8.18 -8.66
C GLY A 128 11.39 8.15 -9.94
N THR A 129 11.95 7.00 -10.33
CA THR A 129 12.83 6.84 -11.52
C THR A 129 12.09 6.70 -12.86
N GLY A 130 10.81 7.07 -12.95
CA GLY A 130 10.03 6.95 -14.20
C GLY A 130 9.50 5.55 -14.52
N LYS A 131 9.53 4.62 -13.55
CA LYS A 131 9.12 3.20 -13.69
C LYS A 131 7.76 2.99 -14.37
N THR A 132 6.81 3.89 -14.14
CA THR A 132 5.45 3.81 -14.70
C THR A 132 5.44 3.80 -16.23
N ILE A 133 6.24 4.65 -16.90
CA ILE A 133 6.37 4.62 -18.37
C ILE A 133 7.12 3.34 -18.80
N ALA A 134 8.12 2.94 -18.01
CA ALA A 134 8.97 1.78 -18.28
C ALA A 134 8.21 0.44 -18.41
N PHE A 135 7.06 0.30 -17.74
CA PHE A 135 6.14 -0.83 -17.93
C PHE A 135 4.90 -0.51 -18.77
N LEU A 136 4.35 0.72 -18.73
CA LEU A 136 3.14 1.05 -19.50
C LEU A 136 3.42 1.06 -21.01
N LEU A 137 4.55 1.60 -21.46
CA LEU A 137 4.88 1.68 -22.89
C LEU A 137 4.89 0.29 -23.55
N PRO A 138 5.70 -0.70 -23.10
CA PRO A 138 5.71 -2.02 -23.74
C PRO A 138 4.38 -2.78 -23.57
N LEU A 139 3.67 -2.61 -22.45
CA LEU A 139 2.33 -3.19 -22.27
C LEU A 139 1.34 -2.66 -23.33
N LEU A 140 1.30 -1.34 -23.52
CA LEU A 140 0.39 -0.71 -24.49
C LEU A 140 0.77 -1.09 -25.93
N GLN A 141 2.07 -1.20 -26.22
CA GLN A 141 2.53 -1.65 -27.54
C GLN A 141 2.19 -3.13 -27.78
N ARG A 142 2.33 -4.02 -26.79
CA ARG A 142 1.94 -5.43 -26.93
C ARG A 142 0.45 -5.58 -27.22
N MET A 143 -0.41 -4.80 -26.56
CA MET A 143 -1.84 -4.78 -26.83
C MET A 143 -2.16 -4.36 -28.27
N ILE A 144 -1.43 -3.41 -28.83
CA ILE A 144 -1.55 -2.99 -30.25
C ILE A 144 -0.95 -4.03 -31.22
N ASN A 145 0.12 -4.72 -30.84
CA ASN A 145 0.73 -5.76 -31.66
C ASN A 145 -0.19 -7.00 -31.79
N GLU A 146 -0.95 -7.34 -30.74
CA GLU A 146 -1.96 -8.40 -30.80
C GLU A 146 -3.24 -7.97 -31.53
N ASP A 147 -3.50 -6.66 -31.66
CA ASP A 147 -4.64 -6.11 -32.43
C ASP A 147 -4.38 -4.68 -32.91
N PRO A 148 -3.93 -4.53 -34.17
CA PRO A 148 -3.64 -3.22 -34.76
C PRO A 148 -4.85 -2.28 -34.87
N SER A 149 -6.10 -2.76 -34.73
CA SER A 149 -7.26 -1.86 -34.71
C SER A 149 -7.22 -0.93 -33.49
N LEU A 150 -6.68 -1.41 -32.35
CA LEU A 150 -6.57 -0.66 -31.10
C LEU A 150 -5.63 0.56 -31.21
N ALA A 151 -4.77 0.62 -32.23
CA ALA A 151 -3.98 1.81 -32.54
C ALA A 151 -4.84 3.00 -33.00
N ASN A 152 -6.05 2.73 -33.50
CA ASN A 152 -6.96 3.70 -34.10
C ASN A 152 -8.05 4.11 -33.10
N ARG A 153 -8.32 5.41 -32.97
CA ARG A 153 -9.39 5.95 -32.09
C ARG A 153 -10.80 5.39 -32.38
N GLY A 154 -11.02 4.79 -33.55
CA GLY A 154 -12.28 4.16 -33.95
C GLY A 154 -12.66 2.94 -33.09
N ALA A 155 -11.71 2.04 -32.80
CA ALA A 155 -11.94 0.78 -32.07
C ALA A 155 -12.46 0.97 -30.63
N ARG A 156 -12.42 2.20 -30.11
CA ARG A 156 -13.07 2.57 -28.85
C ARG A 156 -14.60 2.44 -28.88
N ARG A 157 -15.22 2.36 -30.07
CA ARG A 157 -16.67 2.13 -30.22
C ARG A 157 -17.07 0.67 -29.96
N ASP A 158 -16.15 -0.24 -30.21
CA ASP A 158 -16.37 -1.70 -30.18
C ASP A 158 -15.93 -2.31 -28.84
N ALA A 159 -15.32 -1.48 -27.97
CA ALA A 159 -14.81 -1.84 -26.66
C ALA A 159 -15.92 -2.28 -25.68
N HIS A 160 -15.88 -3.54 -25.22
CA HIS A 160 -16.75 -4.06 -24.16
C HIS A 160 -16.02 -4.22 -22.81
N SER A 161 -16.76 -4.56 -21.76
CA SER A 161 -16.23 -4.64 -20.39
C SER A 161 -15.33 -5.85 -20.10
N GLY A 162 -15.36 -6.84 -20.99
CA GLY A 162 -14.64 -8.12 -20.88
C GLY A 162 -13.44 -8.30 -21.81
N ASP A 163 -13.15 -7.33 -22.69
CA ASP A 163 -11.99 -7.42 -23.58
C ASP A 163 -10.69 -6.92 -22.92
N ILE A 164 -10.44 -7.39 -21.69
CA ILE A 164 -9.26 -6.95 -20.94
C ILE A 164 -8.02 -7.65 -21.47
N ARG A 165 -7.18 -6.89 -22.16
CA ARG A 165 -5.91 -7.34 -22.74
C ARG A 165 -4.69 -6.90 -21.94
N GLY A 166 -4.82 -5.90 -21.07
CA GLY A 166 -3.77 -5.49 -20.14
C GLY A 166 -4.29 -5.35 -18.71
N ILE A 167 -3.56 -5.89 -17.73
CA ILE A 167 -3.83 -5.69 -16.30
C ILE A 167 -2.59 -5.11 -15.62
N VAL A 168 -2.77 -4.07 -14.80
CA VAL A 168 -1.73 -3.56 -13.89
C VAL A 168 -2.22 -3.66 -12.45
N LEU A 169 -1.51 -4.41 -11.63
CA LEU A 169 -1.74 -4.53 -10.20
C LEU A 169 -0.83 -3.58 -9.41
N SER A 170 -1.41 -2.91 -8.42
CA SER A 170 -0.73 -1.99 -7.51
C SER A 170 -1.24 -2.20 -6.07
N PRO A 171 -0.37 -2.08 -5.04
CA PRO A 171 -0.75 -2.28 -3.64
C PRO A 171 -1.72 -1.23 -3.11
N THR A 172 -1.58 0.04 -3.51
CA THR A 172 -2.42 1.14 -3.01
C THR A 172 -3.39 1.60 -4.08
N ARG A 173 -4.51 2.19 -3.62
CA ARG A 173 -5.58 2.68 -4.51
C ARG A 173 -5.13 3.94 -5.21
N GLU A 174 -4.35 4.74 -4.50
CA GLU A 174 -3.80 6.02 -4.89
C GLU A 174 -2.72 5.84 -5.97
N LEU A 175 -1.82 4.85 -5.84
CA LEU A 175 -0.88 4.48 -6.89
C LEU A 175 -1.61 3.90 -8.11
N ALA A 176 -2.62 3.05 -7.91
CA ALA A 176 -3.45 2.54 -9.01
C ALA A 176 -4.21 3.67 -9.75
N GLU A 177 -4.71 4.68 -9.03
CA GLU A 177 -5.33 5.87 -9.62
C GLU A 177 -4.30 6.76 -10.34
N GLN A 178 -3.07 6.89 -9.82
CA GLN A 178 -1.96 7.61 -10.46
C GLN A 178 -1.53 6.92 -11.78
N ILE A 179 -1.30 5.60 -11.76
CA ILE A 179 -0.97 4.82 -12.97
C ILE A 179 -2.12 4.91 -13.99
N ALA A 180 -3.38 4.88 -13.54
CA ALA A 180 -4.54 5.06 -14.42
C ALA A 180 -4.66 6.47 -15.04
N MET A 181 -4.10 7.51 -14.40
CA MET A 181 -4.00 8.85 -15.00
C MET A 181 -2.90 8.90 -16.06
N GLU A 182 -1.71 8.34 -15.81
CA GLU A 182 -0.62 8.27 -16.79
C GLU A 182 -0.99 7.41 -18.00
N ALA A 183 -1.59 6.23 -17.78
CA ALA A 183 -2.09 5.39 -18.85
C ALA A 183 -3.12 6.12 -19.74
N ARG A 184 -4.03 6.91 -19.14
CA ARG A 184 -5.01 7.73 -19.89
C ARG A 184 -4.36 8.84 -20.73
N ARG A 185 -3.21 9.38 -20.31
CA ARG A 185 -2.42 10.33 -21.09
C ARG A 185 -1.78 9.65 -22.30
N LEU A 186 -1.11 8.51 -22.08
CA LEU A 186 -0.47 7.71 -23.15
C LEU A 186 -1.45 7.23 -24.23
N VAL A 187 -2.64 6.73 -23.85
CA VAL A 187 -3.59 6.16 -24.84
C VAL A 187 -4.40 7.19 -25.63
N LYS A 188 -4.27 8.50 -25.36
CA LYS A 188 -5.11 9.58 -25.93
C LYS A 188 -5.22 9.58 -27.46
N ASN A 189 -4.20 9.05 -28.15
CA ASN A 189 -4.13 8.96 -29.61
C ASN A 189 -4.52 7.58 -30.17
N THR A 190 -5.06 6.69 -29.35
CA THR A 190 -5.39 5.29 -29.68
C THR A 190 -6.86 4.96 -29.41
N GLY A 191 -7.29 3.73 -29.73
CA GLY A 191 -8.59 3.16 -29.34
C GLY A 191 -8.60 2.49 -27.95
N LEU A 192 -7.46 2.42 -27.25
CA LEU A 192 -7.36 1.75 -25.96
C LEU A 192 -8.18 2.45 -24.86
N VAL A 193 -8.92 1.67 -24.09
CA VAL A 193 -9.77 2.17 -22.99
C VAL A 193 -9.20 1.76 -21.64
N VAL A 194 -9.07 2.73 -20.74
CA VAL A 194 -8.37 2.60 -19.45
C VAL A 194 -9.33 2.77 -18.28
N GLN A 195 -9.69 1.66 -17.62
CA GLN A 195 -10.50 1.65 -16.40
C GLN A 195 -9.64 1.41 -15.15
N SER A 196 -10.23 1.71 -13.99
CA SER A 196 -9.55 1.64 -12.69
C SER A 196 -10.44 0.97 -11.63
N ALA A 197 -10.01 -0.20 -11.14
CA ALA A 197 -10.73 -1.05 -10.19
C ALA A 197 -10.05 -1.07 -8.82
N VAL A 198 -10.28 -0.02 -8.03
CA VAL A 198 -9.70 0.16 -6.69
C VAL A 198 -10.76 0.05 -5.60
N GLY A 199 -10.40 -0.51 -4.43
CA GLY A 199 -11.33 -0.68 -3.30
C GLY A 199 -11.91 0.65 -2.77
N GLY A 200 -12.97 0.59 -1.94
CA GLY A 200 -13.60 1.78 -1.33
C GLY A 200 -14.35 2.73 -2.29
N THR A 201 -14.19 2.57 -3.61
CA THR A 201 -15.07 3.16 -4.62
C THR A 201 -16.35 2.32 -4.77
N ALA A 202 -17.44 2.93 -5.26
CA ALA A 202 -18.70 2.25 -5.49
C ALA A 202 -18.60 1.23 -6.65
N LYS A 203 -18.53 -0.08 -6.33
CA LYS A 203 -18.42 -1.19 -7.31
C LYS A 203 -19.42 -1.03 -8.47
N ARG A 204 -20.68 -0.70 -8.15
CA ARG A 204 -21.76 -0.46 -9.13
C ARG A 204 -21.45 0.68 -10.12
N GLN A 205 -20.92 1.81 -9.66
CA GLN A 205 -20.62 2.96 -10.54
C GLN A 205 -19.46 2.64 -11.48
N MET A 206 -18.41 1.98 -10.97
CA MET A 206 -17.30 1.50 -11.78
C MET A 206 -17.78 0.50 -12.84
N LEU A 207 -18.57 -0.52 -12.46
CA LEU A 207 -19.14 -1.48 -13.41
C LEU A 207 -20.06 -0.81 -14.46
N GLN A 208 -20.91 0.13 -14.07
CA GLN A 208 -21.75 0.87 -15.01
C GLN A 208 -20.93 1.72 -15.99
N ARG A 209 -19.80 2.29 -15.54
CA ARG A 209 -18.85 2.99 -16.40
C ARG A 209 -18.17 2.03 -17.38
N THR A 210 -17.60 0.94 -16.88
CA THR A 210 -16.87 -0.05 -17.69
C THR A 210 -17.75 -0.74 -18.73
N ARG A 211 -19.04 -0.98 -18.44
CA ARG A 211 -20.02 -1.47 -19.42
C ARG A 211 -20.43 -0.46 -20.49
N ARG A 212 -20.27 0.84 -20.23
CA ARG A 212 -20.61 1.94 -21.16
C ARG A 212 -19.42 2.35 -22.03
N GLU A 213 -18.22 2.31 -21.48
CA GLU A 213 -16.99 2.82 -22.11
C GLU A 213 -16.06 1.73 -22.63
N GLY A 214 -16.27 0.47 -22.22
CA GLY A 214 -15.36 -0.65 -22.44
C GLY A 214 -14.17 -0.66 -21.46
N CYS A 215 -13.33 -1.69 -21.57
CA CYS A 215 -12.05 -1.79 -20.86
C CYS A 215 -11.07 -2.69 -21.61
N HIS A 216 -10.01 -2.09 -22.18
CA HIS A 216 -8.89 -2.84 -22.75
C HIS A 216 -7.75 -2.99 -21.72
N LEU A 217 -7.49 -1.92 -20.95
CA LEU A 217 -6.49 -1.87 -19.88
C LEU A 217 -7.16 -1.60 -18.52
N LEU A 218 -6.99 -2.52 -17.57
CA LEU A 218 -7.50 -2.40 -16.21
C LEU A 218 -6.36 -2.21 -15.20
N ILE A 219 -6.34 -1.07 -14.50
CA ILE A 219 -5.45 -0.84 -13.36
C ILE A 219 -6.23 -1.13 -12.07
N ALA A 220 -5.71 -1.96 -11.17
CA ALA A 220 -6.46 -2.44 -10.02
C ALA A 220 -5.62 -2.63 -8.74
N THR A 221 -6.31 -2.59 -7.60
CA THR A 221 -5.78 -3.15 -6.33
C THR A 221 -6.21 -4.62 -6.23
N PRO A 222 -5.33 -5.58 -5.84
CA PRO A 222 -5.61 -7.02 -5.89
C PRO A 222 -6.99 -7.41 -5.33
N GLY A 223 -7.31 -7.03 -4.09
CA GLY A 223 -8.60 -7.38 -3.47
C GLY A 223 -9.87 -6.91 -4.22
N ARG A 224 -9.77 -5.85 -5.04
CA ARG A 224 -10.90 -5.41 -5.90
C ARG A 224 -10.87 -6.06 -7.28
N LEU A 225 -9.73 -6.45 -7.83
CA LEU A 225 -9.72 -7.28 -9.05
C LEU A 225 -10.30 -8.68 -8.75
N ASN A 226 -9.92 -9.25 -7.61
CA ASN A 226 -10.39 -10.56 -7.16
C ASN A 226 -11.93 -10.58 -6.95
N ASP A 227 -12.48 -9.55 -6.29
CA ASP A 227 -13.93 -9.27 -6.16
C ASP A 227 -14.67 -9.12 -7.51
N LEU A 228 -13.97 -8.85 -8.61
CA LEU A 228 -14.57 -8.72 -9.95
C LEU A 228 -14.47 -10.02 -10.76
N LEU A 229 -13.32 -10.71 -10.72
CA LEU A 229 -13.11 -11.98 -11.42
C LEU A 229 -13.85 -13.15 -10.76
N GLN A 230 -14.08 -13.12 -9.44
CA GLN A 230 -14.88 -14.12 -8.72
C GLN A 230 -16.41 -13.89 -8.82
N ASP A 231 -16.85 -12.76 -9.38
CA ASP A 231 -18.26 -12.36 -9.48
C ASP A 231 -18.73 -12.50 -10.95
N PRO A 232 -19.43 -13.59 -11.33
CA PRO A 232 -19.88 -13.79 -12.72
C PRO A 232 -20.88 -12.72 -13.19
N THR A 233 -21.47 -11.95 -12.26
CA THR A 233 -22.40 -10.86 -12.60
C THR A 233 -21.67 -9.54 -12.88
N SER A 234 -20.35 -9.49 -12.69
CA SER A 234 -19.52 -8.30 -12.94
C SER A 234 -19.47 -7.93 -14.42
N GLY A 235 -19.39 -8.93 -15.32
CA GLY A 235 -19.07 -8.74 -16.73
C GLY A 235 -17.64 -8.22 -16.94
N ILE A 236 -16.72 -8.58 -16.03
CA ILE A 236 -15.28 -8.30 -16.05
C ILE A 236 -14.55 -9.64 -16.19
N ASP A 237 -13.97 -9.87 -17.36
CA ASP A 237 -13.16 -11.04 -17.69
C ASP A 237 -11.94 -10.61 -18.52
N ALA A 238 -10.98 -11.52 -18.68
CA ALA A 238 -9.72 -11.25 -19.38
C ALA A 238 -9.23 -12.44 -20.25
N PRO A 239 -10.09 -13.03 -21.11
CA PRO A 239 -9.69 -14.15 -21.98
C PRO A 239 -8.58 -13.73 -22.94
N ASN A 240 -8.58 -12.47 -23.36
CA ASN A 240 -7.62 -11.89 -24.28
C ASN A 240 -6.38 -11.28 -23.57
N LEU A 241 -6.06 -11.64 -22.33
CA LEU A 241 -4.94 -11.05 -21.59
C LEU A 241 -3.57 -11.20 -22.30
N ALA A 242 -3.08 -10.11 -22.87
CA ALA A 242 -1.77 -9.97 -23.51
C ALA A 242 -0.65 -9.70 -22.49
N ALA A 243 -0.91 -8.91 -21.45
CA ALA A 243 0.11 -8.46 -20.51
C ALA A 243 -0.42 -8.30 -19.07
N LEU A 244 0.40 -8.71 -18.10
CA LEU A 244 0.20 -8.52 -16.65
C LEU A 244 1.39 -7.77 -16.05
N VAL A 245 1.12 -6.66 -15.36
CA VAL A 245 2.12 -5.92 -14.58
C VAL A 245 1.82 -6.04 -13.08
N LEU A 246 2.86 -6.21 -12.28
CA LEU A 246 2.83 -5.97 -10.83
C LEU A 246 3.79 -4.82 -10.50
N ASP A 247 3.26 -3.67 -10.08
CA ASP A 247 4.07 -2.56 -9.56
C ASP A 247 4.08 -2.59 -8.01
N GLU A 248 5.24 -2.29 -7.43
CA GLU A 248 5.53 -2.46 -5.99
C GLU A 248 5.14 -3.86 -5.47
N ALA A 249 5.68 -4.90 -6.13
CA ALA A 249 5.42 -6.30 -5.80
C ALA A 249 5.84 -6.67 -4.36
N ASP A 250 6.95 -6.09 -3.85
CA ASP A 250 7.31 -6.14 -2.42
C ASP A 250 6.11 -5.77 -1.53
N ARG A 251 5.49 -4.63 -1.79
CA ARG A 251 4.40 -4.09 -0.99
C ARG A 251 3.11 -4.89 -1.07
N MET A 252 2.81 -5.52 -2.20
CA MET A 252 1.61 -6.35 -2.28
C MET A 252 1.70 -7.56 -1.35
N LEU A 253 2.90 -8.13 -1.16
CA LEU A 253 3.14 -9.18 -0.17
C LEU A 253 3.12 -8.61 1.26
N ASP A 254 3.77 -7.48 1.52
CA ASP A 254 3.81 -6.83 2.85
C ASP A 254 2.42 -6.37 3.36
N VAL A 255 1.49 -6.06 2.46
CA VAL A 255 0.08 -5.72 2.78
C VAL A 255 -0.78 -6.99 2.97
N GLY A 256 -0.26 -8.17 2.63
CA GLY A 256 -0.93 -9.46 2.80
C GLY A 256 -1.74 -9.92 1.58
N PHE A 257 -1.60 -9.30 0.41
CA PHE A 257 -2.33 -9.69 -0.81
C PHE A 257 -1.80 -10.98 -1.46
N GLU A 258 -0.88 -11.73 -0.85
CA GLU A 258 -0.34 -12.99 -1.40
C GLU A 258 -1.47 -13.97 -1.78
N ARG A 259 -2.55 -14.03 -0.97
CA ARG A 259 -3.72 -14.86 -1.26
C ARG A 259 -4.49 -14.34 -2.47
N GLU A 260 -4.85 -13.06 -2.48
CA GLU A 260 -5.61 -12.43 -3.57
C GLU A 260 -4.84 -12.47 -4.90
N LEU A 261 -3.51 -12.34 -4.86
CA LEU A 261 -2.65 -12.51 -6.04
C LEU A 261 -2.75 -13.94 -6.59
N ASN A 262 -2.61 -14.97 -5.74
CA ASN A 262 -2.74 -16.36 -6.17
C ASN A 262 -4.15 -16.70 -6.69
N GLU A 263 -5.21 -16.17 -6.05
CA GLU A 263 -6.59 -16.31 -6.53
C GLU A 263 -6.79 -15.63 -7.90
N ILE A 264 -6.23 -14.44 -8.12
CA ILE A 264 -6.24 -13.77 -9.44
C ILE A 264 -5.50 -14.61 -10.49
N ILE A 265 -4.28 -15.09 -10.22
CA ILE A 265 -3.50 -15.88 -11.19
C ILE A 265 -4.28 -17.11 -11.66
N GLY A 266 -4.99 -17.78 -10.75
CA GLY A 266 -5.81 -18.96 -11.06
C GLY A 266 -7.07 -18.68 -11.89
N LEU A 267 -7.51 -17.42 -11.97
CA LEU A 267 -8.67 -16.96 -12.76
C LEU A 267 -8.26 -16.35 -14.12
N LEU A 268 -6.97 -16.13 -14.37
CA LEU A 268 -6.44 -15.65 -15.64
C LEU A 268 -6.06 -16.82 -16.57
N PRO A 269 -6.03 -16.64 -17.91
CA PRO A 269 -5.62 -17.68 -18.86
C PRO A 269 -4.26 -18.29 -18.49
N LYS A 270 -4.09 -19.61 -18.65
CA LYS A 270 -2.82 -20.28 -18.36
C LYS A 270 -1.78 -19.95 -19.44
N GLN A 271 -0.50 -19.99 -19.09
CA GLN A 271 0.61 -19.69 -20.01
C GLN A 271 0.61 -20.56 -21.30
N GLY A 272 0.06 -21.78 -21.23
CA GLY A 272 -0.12 -22.67 -22.40
C GLY A 272 -1.44 -22.51 -23.16
N GLU A 273 -2.36 -21.70 -22.65
CA GLU A 273 -3.64 -21.35 -23.31
C GLU A 273 -3.51 -20.01 -24.05
N LYS A 274 -2.89 -19.01 -23.40
CA LYS A 274 -2.45 -17.75 -24.02
C LYS A 274 -1.10 -17.31 -23.48
N VAL A 275 -0.18 -16.96 -24.39
CA VAL A 275 1.11 -16.38 -24.05
C VAL A 275 0.93 -14.91 -23.64
N ARG A 276 0.84 -14.65 -22.33
CA ARG A 276 0.95 -13.28 -21.79
C ARG A 276 2.41 -12.89 -21.53
N GLN A 277 2.67 -11.59 -21.51
CA GLN A 277 3.83 -11.02 -20.85
C GLN A 277 3.58 -10.87 -19.35
N THR A 278 4.62 -11.04 -18.54
CA THR A 278 4.66 -10.66 -17.13
C THR A 278 5.75 -9.62 -16.91
N VAL A 279 5.41 -8.49 -16.29
CA VAL A 279 6.38 -7.47 -15.85
C VAL A 279 6.20 -7.22 -14.35
N LEU A 280 7.18 -7.65 -13.55
CA LEU A 280 7.22 -7.42 -12.11
C LEU A 280 8.21 -6.30 -11.82
N VAL A 281 7.74 -5.24 -11.17
CA VAL A 281 8.54 -4.08 -10.77
C VAL A 281 8.52 -3.95 -9.26
N SER A 282 9.71 -3.82 -8.66
CA SER A 282 9.87 -3.74 -7.21
C SER A 282 10.94 -2.70 -6.85
N ALA A 283 11.00 -2.31 -5.58
CA ALA A 283 12.09 -1.50 -5.04
C ALA A 283 13.08 -2.39 -4.26
N THR A 284 12.56 -3.37 -3.52
CA THR A 284 13.33 -4.47 -2.93
C THR A 284 12.94 -5.80 -3.59
N ILE A 285 13.85 -6.77 -3.61
CA ILE A 285 13.58 -8.13 -4.11
C ILE A 285 13.99 -9.16 -3.03
N PRO A 286 13.21 -9.26 -1.94
CA PRO A 286 13.36 -10.35 -0.95
C PRO A 286 12.89 -11.70 -1.51
N ASP A 287 13.21 -12.80 -0.82
CA ASP A 287 12.80 -14.16 -1.20
C ASP A 287 11.29 -14.33 -1.45
N THR A 288 10.45 -13.55 -0.76
CA THR A 288 9.00 -13.51 -0.99
C THR A 288 8.66 -13.07 -2.42
N VAL A 289 9.31 -12.00 -2.91
CA VAL A 289 9.19 -11.50 -4.29
C VAL A 289 9.84 -12.46 -5.28
N ILE A 290 10.96 -13.10 -4.94
CA ILE A 290 11.61 -14.11 -5.80
C ILE A 290 10.68 -15.32 -6.01
N ARG A 291 9.98 -15.78 -4.96
CA ARG A 291 8.97 -16.84 -5.07
C ARG A 291 7.77 -16.41 -5.94
N LEU A 292 7.28 -15.18 -5.77
CA LEU A 292 6.18 -14.63 -6.57
C LEU A 292 6.57 -14.50 -8.05
N ALA A 293 7.78 -14.03 -8.36
CA ALA A 293 8.28 -13.96 -9.73
C ALA A 293 8.28 -15.34 -10.40
N ARG A 294 8.78 -16.37 -9.68
CA ARG A 294 8.86 -17.76 -10.16
C ARG A 294 7.51 -18.42 -10.49
N THR A 295 6.38 -17.91 -9.98
CA THR A 295 5.04 -18.42 -10.34
C THR A 295 4.38 -17.65 -11.49
N MET A 296 4.94 -16.49 -11.89
CA MET A 296 4.32 -15.61 -12.88
C MET A 296 5.09 -15.50 -14.21
N VAL A 297 6.43 -15.43 -14.17
CA VAL A 297 7.26 -15.26 -15.37
C VAL A 297 7.52 -16.58 -16.10
N ARG A 298 7.77 -16.51 -17.41
CA ARG A 298 8.14 -17.65 -18.23
C ARG A 298 9.61 -17.99 -18.02
N ALA A 299 9.87 -19.16 -17.41
CA ALA A 299 11.20 -19.63 -17.01
C ALA A 299 12.28 -19.59 -18.11
N ASN A 300 11.90 -19.65 -19.38
CA ASN A 300 12.78 -19.68 -20.54
C ASN A 300 12.91 -18.32 -21.27
N ASP A 301 12.08 -17.33 -20.95
CA ASP A 301 11.99 -16.03 -21.63
C ASP A 301 11.66 -14.92 -20.63
N PHE A 302 12.63 -14.64 -19.74
CA PHE A 302 12.60 -13.50 -18.83
C PHE A 302 13.98 -12.85 -18.69
N GLU A 303 14.01 -11.57 -18.33
CA GLU A 303 15.20 -10.79 -18.00
C GLU A 303 15.08 -10.18 -16.59
N PHE A 304 16.19 -10.20 -15.85
CA PHE A 304 16.30 -9.56 -14.53
C PHE A 304 17.06 -8.24 -14.67
N VAL A 305 16.34 -7.12 -14.55
CA VAL A 305 16.88 -5.78 -14.83
C VAL A 305 17.14 -5.05 -13.52
N GLN A 306 18.39 -5.07 -13.07
CA GLN A 306 18.84 -4.31 -11.90
C GLN A 306 19.36 -2.93 -12.31
N THR A 307 18.68 -1.89 -11.84
CA THR A 307 19.02 -0.48 -12.10
C THR A 307 19.63 0.21 -10.87
N ILE A 308 19.93 -0.59 -9.85
CA ILE A 308 20.59 -0.21 -8.60
C ILE A 308 21.93 -0.95 -8.61
N PRO A 309 23.03 -0.30 -9.03
CA PRO A 309 24.35 -0.91 -8.97
C PRO A 309 24.66 -1.41 -7.56
N GLU A 310 25.34 -2.55 -7.44
CA GLU A 310 25.70 -3.18 -6.17
C GLU A 310 26.48 -2.23 -5.23
N ASN A 311 27.18 -1.25 -5.82
CA ASN A 311 27.99 -0.25 -5.14
C ASN A 311 27.35 1.17 -5.09
N GLU A 312 26.17 1.40 -5.68
CA GLU A 312 25.57 2.75 -5.77
C GLU A 312 24.40 2.93 -4.80
N SER A 313 24.79 3.36 -3.60
CA SER A 313 23.95 3.74 -2.46
C SER A 313 22.49 4.04 -2.78
N LEU A 314 21.59 3.28 -2.15
CA LEU A 314 20.16 3.54 -2.13
C LEU A 314 19.89 4.95 -1.59
N THR A 315 18.70 5.52 -1.86
CA THR A 315 18.37 6.87 -1.37
C THR A 315 18.50 6.99 0.16
N HIS A 316 18.31 5.88 0.89
CA HIS A 316 18.51 5.78 2.33
C HIS A 316 19.97 5.76 2.80
N GLU A 317 20.96 5.79 1.91
CA GLU A 317 22.38 5.90 2.26
C GLU A 317 22.91 7.30 1.97
N LYS A 318 22.33 8.01 0.98
CA LYS A 318 22.71 9.38 0.59
C LYS A 318 22.00 10.46 1.42
N VAL A 319 20.77 10.21 1.88
CA VAL A 319 20.02 11.14 2.74
C VAL A 319 20.61 11.13 4.16
N PRO A 320 21.08 12.27 4.72
CA PRO A 320 21.51 12.35 6.10
C PRO A 320 20.40 11.92 7.06
N GLN A 321 20.70 11.00 7.96
CA GLN A 321 19.72 10.46 8.93
C GLN A 321 20.13 10.77 10.36
N ARG A 322 19.15 11.18 11.17
CA ARG A 322 19.31 11.46 12.59
C ARG A 322 18.32 10.66 13.43
N ILE A 323 18.83 9.99 14.46
CA ILE A 323 18.03 9.33 15.49
C ILE A 323 18.02 10.18 16.76
N VAL A 324 16.82 10.59 17.16
CA VAL A 324 16.54 11.24 18.44
C VAL A 324 15.96 10.17 19.35
N ALA A 325 16.69 9.80 20.40
CA ALA A 325 16.11 9.04 21.51
C ALA A 325 15.35 10.01 22.41
N VAL A 326 14.14 9.65 22.84
CA VAL A 326 13.36 10.46 23.79
C VAL A 326 12.94 9.62 24.99
N SER A 327 12.93 10.25 26.17
CA SER A 327 12.96 9.50 27.44
C SER A 327 11.62 8.85 27.81
N SER A 328 10.49 9.35 27.29
CA SER A 328 9.19 8.68 27.32
C SER A 328 8.31 9.08 26.12
N TRP A 329 7.16 8.41 25.93
CA TRP A 329 6.12 8.83 24.97
C TRP A 329 5.66 10.27 25.20
N SER A 330 5.70 10.76 26.44
CA SER A 330 5.42 12.15 26.82
C SER A 330 6.25 13.18 26.06
N ASN A 331 7.50 12.86 25.72
CA ASN A 331 8.46 13.73 25.05
C ASN A 331 8.32 13.74 23.52
N VAL A 332 7.56 12.79 22.94
CA VAL A 332 7.49 12.56 21.48
C VAL A 332 6.87 13.74 20.72
N PHE A 333 5.68 14.19 21.13
CA PHE A 333 4.99 15.32 20.47
C PHE A 333 5.69 16.67 20.71
N PRO A 334 6.19 16.98 21.92
CA PRO A 334 7.09 18.11 22.15
C PRO A 334 8.30 18.10 21.20
N SER A 335 9.05 16.99 21.12
CA SER A 335 10.23 16.85 20.25
C SER A 335 9.88 16.99 18.77
N LEU A 336 8.74 16.42 18.35
CA LEU A 336 8.24 16.53 16.98
C LEU A 336 7.91 17.98 16.61
N PHE A 337 7.25 18.72 17.49
CA PHE A 337 6.86 20.10 17.22
C PHE A 337 8.02 21.09 17.37
N GLU A 338 8.96 20.85 18.29
CA GLU A 338 10.23 21.58 18.37
C GLU A 338 11.05 21.41 17.08
N LEU A 339 11.21 20.18 16.60
CA LEU A 339 11.91 19.88 15.35
C LEU A 339 11.25 20.53 14.14
N ILE A 340 9.91 20.43 14.02
CA ILE A 340 9.15 21.06 12.93
C ILE A 340 9.32 22.58 12.94
N ASP A 341 9.22 23.22 14.11
CA ASP A 341 9.34 24.67 14.22
C ASP A 341 10.77 25.15 13.91
N ARG A 342 11.80 24.43 14.39
CA ARG A 342 13.21 24.76 14.19
C ARG A 342 13.64 24.65 12.72
N GLU A 343 13.36 23.53 12.06
CA GLU A 343 13.74 23.36 10.65
C GLU A 343 12.88 24.24 9.72
N HIS A 344 11.67 24.65 10.14
CA HIS A 344 10.87 25.66 9.44
C HIS A 344 11.47 27.06 9.56
N ALA A 345 11.86 27.50 10.77
CA ALA A 345 12.49 28.80 10.98
C ALA A 345 13.80 28.92 10.19
N LYS A 346 14.68 27.92 10.31
CA LYS A 346 15.93 27.81 9.53
C LYS A 346 15.72 27.88 8.01
N ALA A 347 14.65 27.28 7.48
CA ALA A 347 14.31 27.34 6.05
C ALA A 347 13.63 28.66 5.62
N ALA A 348 13.22 29.51 6.56
CA ALA A 348 12.72 30.87 6.31
C ALA A 348 13.81 31.94 6.51
N GLU A 349 14.83 31.66 7.32
CA GLU A 349 16.00 32.51 7.56
C GLU A 349 17.01 32.51 6.39
N ASP A 350 17.06 31.43 5.60
CA ASP A 350 17.91 31.30 4.41
C ASP A 350 17.09 31.43 3.12
N PRO A 351 17.16 32.57 2.38
CA PRO A 351 16.44 32.75 1.12
C PRO A 351 16.90 31.85 -0.03
N SER A 352 18.02 31.13 0.11
CA SER A 352 18.50 30.13 -0.85
C SER A 352 18.04 28.71 -0.53
N ALA A 353 17.55 28.47 0.70
CA ALA A 353 17.02 27.18 1.11
C ALA A 353 15.71 26.84 0.38
N ARG A 354 15.42 25.53 0.30
CA ARG A 354 14.11 25.05 -0.16
C ARG A 354 13.07 25.21 0.96
N PRO A 355 11.85 25.71 0.66
CA PRO A 355 10.81 25.91 1.67
C PRO A 355 10.47 24.63 2.44
N PHE A 356 10.21 24.76 3.74
CA PHE A 356 10.05 23.61 4.64
C PHE A 356 8.80 22.77 4.30
N LYS A 357 9.05 21.57 3.76
CA LYS A 357 8.03 20.60 3.38
C LYS A 357 8.34 19.22 3.95
N ALA A 358 7.52 18.75 4.88
CA ALA A 358 7.78 17.54 5.65
C ALA A 358 6.67 16.48 5.53
N ILE A 359 7.05 15.21 5.64
CA ILE A 359 6.13 14.10 5.91
C ILE A 359 6.49 13.48 7.24
N VAL A 360 5.50 13.32 8.12
CA VAL A 360 5.63 12.71 9.45
C VAL A 360 4.90 11.38 9.47
N TYR A 361 5.64 10.30 9.65
CA TYR A 361 5.08 8.94 9.68
C TYR A 361 4.80 8.45 11.10
N PHE A 362 3.59 7.92 11.31
CA PHE A 362 3.19 7.22 12.54
C PHE A 362 2.74 5.79 12.26
N ASN A 363 2.93 4.92 13.26
CA ASN A 363 2.61 3.50 13.19
C ASN A 363 1.11 3.16 13.29
N THR A 364 0.27 4.03 13.88
CA THR A 364 -1.18 3.79 14.03
C THR A 364 -2.01 4.87 13.35
N THR A 365 -3.22 4.52 12.92
CA THR A 365 -4.15 5.49 12.31
C THR A 365 -4.63 6.54 13.31
N ALA A 366 -4.72 6.20 14.60
CA ALA A 366 -5.11 7.12 15.66
C ALA A 366 -4.02 8.16 15.99
N LEU A 367 -2.73 7.77 15.95
CA LEU A 367 -1.63 8.74 16.08
C LEU A 367 -1.62 9.75 14.91
N VAL A 368 -1.94 9.33 13.68
CA VAL A 368 -2.10 10.25 12.53
C VAL A 368 -3.33 11.16 12.70
N GLU A 369 -4.40 10.64 13.30
CA GLU A 369 -5.64 11.37 13.62
C GLU A 369 -5.33 12.47 14.67
N LEU A 370 -4.73 12.11 15.80
CA LEU A 370 -4.25 13.02 16.85
C LEU A 370 -3.28 14.08 16.32
N ALA A 371 -2.26 13.69 15.56
CA ALA A 371 -1.31 14.63 14.98
C ALA A 371 -1.96 15.58 13.96
N GLY A 372 -2.98 15.10 13.24
CA GLY A 372 -3.83 15.92 12.37
C GLY A 372 -4.61 16.98 13.13
N GLU A 373 -5.31 16.60 14.20
CA GLU A 373 -6.09 17.53 15.04
C GLU A 373 -5.18 18.53 15.78
N MET A 374 -4.09 18.08 16.39
CA MET A 374 -3.09 18.98 17.00
C MET A 374 -2.47 19.91 15.95
N GLY A 375 -2.18 19.41 14.75
CA GLY A 375 -1.67 20.21 13.64
C GLY A 375 -2.69 21.23 13.09
N PHE A 376 -3.99 20.95 13.20
CA PHE A 376 -5.05 21.90 12.88
C PHE A 376 -5.16 22.98 13.96
N GLU A 377 -5.18 22.61 15.23
CA GLU A 377 -5.26 23.56 16.35
C GLU A 377 -4.01 24.45 16.46
N ARG A 378 -2.79 23.93 16.21
CA ARG A 378 -1.57 24.75 16.07
C ARG A 378 -1.73 25.86 15.04
N ARG A 379 -2.35 25.55 13.91
CA ARG A 379 -2.59 26.52 12.82
C ARG A 379 -3.75 27.49 13.14
N ARG A 380 -4.75 27.03 13.90
CA ARG A 380 -5.91 27.82 14.33
C ARG A 380 -5.56 28.82 15.44
N SER A 381 -4.68 28.45 16.36
CA SER A 381 -4.34 29.23 17.56
C SER A 381 -3.67 30.58 17.30
N ARG A 382 -3.20 30.82 16.06
CA ARG A 382 -2.52 32.06 15.63
C ARG A 382 -1.29 32.46 16.47
N ILE A 383 -0.64 31.50 17.13
CA ILE A 383 0.67 31.73 17.75
C ILE A 383 1.68 32.14 16.67
N GLU A 384 2.39 33.24 16.88
CA GLU A 384 3.28 33.86 15.89
C GLU A 384 4.33 32.87 15.36
N GLY A 385 4.68 33.00 14.06
CA GLY A 385 5.62 32.12 13.35
C GLY A 385 5.11 30.70 13.02
N ARG A 386 3.99 30.24 13.61
CA ARG A 386 3.57 28.83 13.58
C ARG A 386 2.34 28.57 12.72
N HIS A 387 2.43 28.82 11.40
CA HIS A 387 1.26 28.80 10.49
C HIS A 387 1.33 27.76 9.35
N LEU A 388 2.23 26.78 9.45
CA LEU A 388 2.41 25.70 8.46
C LEU A 388 1.10 25.02 8.05
N ALA A 389 0.96 24.73 6.75
CA ALA A 389 -0.20 24.03 6.22
C ALA A 389 -0.14 22.53 6.59
N THR A 390 -1.02 22.12 7.49
CA THR A 390 -1.11 20.75 8.00
C THR A 390 -2.16 19.91 7.26
N TYR A 391 -1.81 18.66 6.97
CA TYR A 391 -2.68 17.67 6.32
C TYR A 391 -2.51 16.29 6.95
N SER A 392 -3.52 15.43 6.87
CA SER A 392 -3.45 14.04 7.34
C SER A 392 -3.91 13.04 6.26
N ILE A 393 -3.20 11.92 6.13
CA ILE A 393 -3.58 10.80 5.24
C ILE A 393 -3.41 9.47 5.98
N GLN A 394 -4.54 8.84 6.34
CA GLN A 394 -4.59 7.53 6.96
C GLN A 394 -5.74 6.68 6.40
N SER A 395 -5.68 5.36 6.58
CA SER A 395 -6.49 4.39 5.82
C SER A 395 -7.99 4.40 6.09
N LYS A 396 -8.46 4.96 7.22
CA LYS A 396 -9.90 5.12 7.54
C LYS A 396 -10.55 6.22 6.70
N LEU A 397 -9.79 7.22 6.24
CA LEU A 397 -10.30 8.31 5.39
C LEU A 397 -10.84 7.75 4.07
N SER A 398 -11.93 8.33 3.56
CA SER A 398 -12.48 7.97 2.24
C SER A 398 -11.49 8.29 1.09
N GLN A 399 -11.64 7.62 -0.05
CA GLN A 399 -10.77 7.84 -1.22
C GLN A 399 -10.74 9.32 -1.63
N MET A 400 -11.90 9.99 -1.61
CA MET A 400 -12.03 11.42 -1.92
C MET A 400 -11.28 12.31 -0.92
N GLN A 401 -11.34 12.01 0.39
CA GLN A 401 -10.59 12.76 1.40
C GLN A 401 -9.08 12.57 1.23
N ARG A 402 -8.62 11.33 0.99
CA ARG A 402 -7.19 11.04 0.78
C ARG A 402 -6.65 11.69 -0.49
N GLN A 403 -7.39 11.60 -1.60
CA GLN A 403 -7.02 12.27 -2.84
C GLN A 403 -6.96 13.79 -2.66
N LYS A 404 -7.97 14.40 -2.01
CA LYS A 404 -7.96 15.84 -1.70
C LYS A 404 -6.76 16.24 -0.85
N ALA A 405 -6.45 15.50 0.22
CA ALA A 405 -5.30 15.78 1.08
C ALA A 405 -3.96 15.60 0.33
N ALA A 406 -3.83 14.55 -0.49
CA ALA A 406 -2.66 14.31 -1.33
C ALA A 406 -2.45 15.43 -2.35
N ASP A 407 -3.51 15.90 -3.02
CA ASP A 407 -3.44 16.97 -4.01
C ASP A 407 -3.13 18.33 -3.38
N MET A 408 -3.65 18.61 -2.18
CA MET A 408 -3.30 19.82 -1.42
C MET A 408 -1.84 19.79 -0.97
N PHE A 409 -1.35 18.69 -0.40
CA PHE A 409 0.06 18.56 0.00
C PHE A 409 1.01 18.56 -1.21
N ARG A 410 0.61 17.98 -2.34
CA ARG A 410 1.40 18.02 -3.58
C ARG A 410 1.59 19.46 -4.07
N LYS A 411 0.54 20.29 -4.00
CA LYS A 411 0.54 21.72 -4.41
C LYS A 411 1.16 22.67 -3.38
N GLY A 412 1.19 22.32 -2.10
CA GLY A 412 1.80 23.16 -1.06
C GLY A 412 3.31 23.34 -1.27
N LYS A 413 3.82 24.56 -1.06
CA LYS A 413 5.25 24.84 -0.94
C LYS A 413 5.73 24.47 0.46
N GLU A 414 5.34 25.25 1.48
CA GLU A 414 5.48 24.84 2.88
C GLU A 414 4.27 24.02 3.35
N ALA A 415 4.51 22.83 3.91
CA ALA A 415 3.45 21.97 4.46
C ALA A 415 4.00 20.83 5.32
N VAL A 416 3.16 20.32 6.23
CA VAL A 416 3.40 19.08 6.98
C VAL A 416 2.28 18.08 6.68
N LEU A 417 2.65 16.89 6.21
CA LEU A 417 1.73 15.75 6.03
C LEU A 417 1.96 14.71 7.12
N PHE A 418 0.99 14.56 8.03
CA PHE A 418 0.94 13.45 8.97
C PHE A 418 0.35 12.21 8.27
N SER A 419 1.01 11.06 8.32
CA SER A 419 0.58 9.89 7.54
C SER A 419 0.93 8.55 8.19
N SER A 420 0.17 7.51 7.82
CA SER A 420 0.60 6.12 7.99
C SER A 420 1.21 5.57 6.69
N ASP A 421 1.60 4.30 6.66
CA ASP A 421 2.24 3.62 5.53
C ASP A 421 1.37 3.45 4.26
N VAL A 422 0.24 4.15 4.19
CA VAL A 422 -0.56 4.35 2.96
C VAL A 422 0.12 5.29 1.97
N THR A 423 0.96 6.23 2.42
CA THR A 423 1.75 7.11 1.53
C THR A 423 3.22 6.71 1.40
N ALA A 424 3.71 5.82 2.25
CA ALA A 424 5.13 5.43 2.31
C ALA A 424 5.63 4.71 1.05
N ARG A 425 4.73 4.23 0.17
CA ARG A 425 5.04 3.63 -1.13
C ARG A 425 4.10 4.18 -2.21
N GLY A 426 4.52 4.13 -3.47
CA GLY A 426 3.80 4.63 -4.65
C GLY A 426 3.72 6.15 -4.81
N MET A 427 3.25 6.85 -3.77
CA MET A 427 2.92 8.28 -3.85
C MET A 427 4.10 9.15 -4.26
N ASP A 428 3.89 10.02 -5.25
CA ASP A 428 4.80 11.10 -5.58
C ASP A 428 4.32 12.46 -5.03
N PHE A 429 5.22 13.09 -4.29
CA PHE A 429 5.09 14.41 -3.70
C PHE A 429 6.38 15.17 -4.00
N PRO A 430 6.33 16.24 -4.82
CA PRO A 430 7.52 16.97 -5.20
C PRO A 430 8.00 17.83 -4.03
N ASP A 431 9.31 18.01 -3.99
CA ASP A 431 10.03 18.96 -3.14
C ASP A 431 9.88 18.75 -1.63
N VAL A 432 9.50 17.54 -1.19
CA VAL A 432 9.68 17.11 0.21
C VAL A 432 11.15 17.31 0.60
N THR A 433 11.35 18.05 1.69
CA THR A 433 12.67 18.34 2.28
C THR A 433 12.97 17.34 3.39
N HIS A 434 12.00 17.10 4.28
CA HIS A 434 12.18 16.29 5.49
C HIS A 434 11.25 15.07 5.50
N VAL A 435 11.77 13.91 5.92
CA VAL A 435 10.95 12.79 6.40
C VAL A 435 11.24 12.58 7.87
N ILE A 436 10.21 12.74 8.70
CA ILE A 436 10.23 12.47 10.13
C ILE A 436 9.46 11.16 10.37
N GLN A 437 9.99 10.28 11.20
CA GLN A 437 9.33 9.04 11.60
C GLN A 437 9.17 9.01 13.12
N VAL A 438 7.97 8.72 13.60
CA VAL A 438 7.67 8.60 15.03
C VAL A 438 7.50 7.12 15.35
N ASP A 439 8.34 6.65 16.27
CA ASP A 439 8.52 5.24 16.64
C ASP A 439 9.04 4.37 15.47
N VAL A 440 9.54 3.18 15.81
CA VAL A 440 10.18 2.25 14.88
C VAL A 440 9.13 1.60 13.98
N PRO A 441 9.28 1.60 12.64
CA PRO A 441 8.36 0.89 11.75
C PRO A 441 8.32 -0.62 12.03
N ARG A 442 7.38 -1.33 11.38
CA ARG A 442 7.24 -2.79 11.50
C ARG A 442 8.48 -3.56 11.02
N ASP A 443 9.18 -3.00 10.03
CA ASP A 443 10.24 -3.63 9.27
C ASP A 443 11.23 -2.56 8.72
N ARG A 444 12.44 -2.99 8.39
CA ARG A 444 13.53 -2.12 7.89
C ARG A 444 13.18 -1.52 6.53
N GLU A 445 12.49 -2.29 5.72
CA GLU A 445 12.05 -1.94 4.38
C GLU A 445 11.12 -0.72 4.47
N SER A 446 10.12 -0.76 5.35
CA SER A 446 9.21 0.37 5.58
C SER A 446 9.92 1.62 6.09
N TYR A 447 10.98 1.51 6.91
CA TYR A 447 11.85 2.67 7.23
C TYR A 447 12.44 3.30 5.96
N ILE A 448 13.03 2.47 5.09
CA ILE A 448 13.66 2.88 3.83
C ILE A 448 12.63 3.51 2.88
N HIS A 449 11.43 2.96 2.78
CA HIS A 449 10.38 3.44 1.88
C HIS A 449 9.74 4.77 2.35
N ARG A 450 9.54 4.92 3.68
CA ARG A 450 9.17 6.19 4.32
C ARG A 450 10.23 7.25 4.00
N LEU A 451 11.51 6.96 4.25
CA LEU A 451 12.63 7.88 3.99
C LEU A 451 12.73 8.26 2.50
N GLY A 452 12.52 7.30 1.59
CA GLY A 452 12.47 7.52 0.13
C GLY A 452 11.29 8.34 -0.39
N ARG A 453 10.59 9.11 0.47
CA ARG A 453 9.76 10.26 0.04
C ARG A 453 10.59 11.54 -0.15
N THR A 454 11.71 11.71 0.55
CA THR A 454 12.70 12.77 0.29
C THR A 454 13.89 12.23 -0.51
N GLY A 455 14.90 13.07 -0.82
CA GLY A 455 16.08 12.65 -1.59
C GLY A 455 15.78 12.27 -3.06
N ARG A 456 14.75 12.88 -3.67
CA ARG A 456 14.22 12.52 -5.00
C ARG A 456 14.77 13.39 -6.11
N GLN A 457 14.90 12.82 -7.31
CA GLN A 457 15.31 13.55 -8.53
C GLN A 457 16.66 14.30 -8.36
N GLY A 458 17.61 13.71 -7.62
CA GLY A 458 18.89 14.33 -7.29
C GLY A 458 18.83 15.45 -6.24
N LYS A 459 17.63 15.87 -5.80
CA LYS A 459 17.45 16.92 -4.79
C LYS A 459 17.78 16.39 -3.40
N GLU A 460 18.38 17.25 -2.58
CA GLU A 460 18.70 16.97 -1.18
C GLU A 460 17.46 16.75 -0.30
N GLY A 461 17.69 16.27 0.91
CA GLY A 461 16.69 16.14 1.95
C GLY A 461 17.20 15.40 3.18
N GLU A 462 16.44 15.44 4.26
CA GLU A 462 16.84 14.87 5.56
C GLU A 462 15.89 13.80 6.09
N GLY A 463 16.46 12.82 6.79
CA GLY A 463 15.75 11.80 7.55
C GLY A 463 15.87 12.02 9.06
N TRP A 464 14.74 11.99 9.76
CA TRP A 464 14.68 12.04 11.22
C TRP A 464 13.84 10.86 11.73
N ILE A 465 14.26 10.23 12.82
CA ILE A 465 13.43 9.28 13.58
C ILE A 465 13.46 9.60 15.07
N ILE A 466 12.27 9.79 15.65
CA ILE A 466 12.04 10.05 17.06
C ILE A 466 11.64 8.71 17.70
N VAL A 467 12.45 8.22 18.62
CA VAL A 467 12.34 6.87 19.18
C VAL A 467 12.15 6.92 20.71
N PRO A 468 10.98 6.53 21.23
CA PRO A 468 10.75 6.36 22.67
C PRO A 468 11.70 5.34 23.29
N HIS A 469 11.99 5.50 24.57
CA HIS A 469 12.88 4.64 25.34
C HIS A 469 12.54 3.12 25.19
N SER A 470 11.27 2.72 25.36
CA SER A 470 10.77 1.35 25.11
C SER A 470 11.16 0.75 23.74
N SER A 471 11.32 1.60 22.74
CA SER A 471 11.63 1.22 21.35
C SER A 471 13.12 1.34 20.97
N ILE A 472 13.99 1.96 21.78
CA ILE A 472 15.39 2.24 21.38
C ILE A 472 16.20 0.97 21.08
N SER A 473 15.94 -0.11 21.83
CA SER A 473 16.52 -1.44 21.59
C SER A 473 16.00 -2.08 20.29
N SER A 474 14.73 -1.85 19.94
CA SER A 474 14.15 -2.26 18.65
C SER A 474 14.83 -1.52 17.49
N ALA A 475 14.98 -0.19 17.61
CA ALA A 475 15.59 0.67 16.60
C ALA A 475 17.03 0.25 16.28
N ARG A 476 17.87 0.13 17.33
CA ARG A 476 19.29 -0.27 17.19
C ARG A 476 19.47 -1.64 16.52
N LYS A 477 18.52 -2.57 16.70
CA LYS A 477 18.55 -3.89 16.03
C LYS A 477 18.05 -3.82 14.58
N MET A 478 16.91 -3.18 14.33
CA MET A 478 16.26 -3.15 13.01
C MET A 478 17.03 -2.28 12.00
N LEU A 479 17.52 -1.12 12.45
CA LEU A 479 18.17 -0.12 11.61
C LEU A 479 19.70 -0.29 11.54
N LYS A 480 20.24 -1.42 12.01
CA LYS A 480 21.69 -1.70 12.05
C LYS A 480 22.30 -1.61 10.64
N GLY A 481 23.32 -0.77 10.49
CA GLY A 481 24.00 -0.57 9.20
C GLY A 481 23.28 0.37 8.23
N LEU A 482 22.30 1.14 8.70
CA LEU A 482 21.88 2.38 8.06
C LEU A 482 22.69 3.55 8.66
N PRO A 483 23.01 4.62 7.91
CA PRO A 483 23.88 5.70 8.38
C PRO A 483 23.14 6.72 9.27
N LEU A 484 22.52 6.25 10.36
CA LEU A 484 21.90 7.11 11.38
C LEU A 484 22.95 7.68 12.33
N THR A 485 22.99 9.00 12.43
CA THR A 485 23.74 9.74 13.46
C THR A 485 22.86 9.98 14.68
N GLN A 486 23.40 9.86 15.90
CA GLN A 486 22.63 10.24 17.09
C GLN A 486 22.51 11.77 17.17
N ASN A 487 21.32 12.26 17.50
CA ASN A 487 21.07 13.68 17.69
C ASN A 487 20.35 13.94 19.02
N ASN A 488 21.02 14.71 19.89
CA ASN A 488 20.50 15.15 21.18
C ASN A 488 20.28 16.68 21.19
N SER A 489 19.92 17.27 20.03
CA SER A 489 19.83 18.72 19.84
C SER A 489 18.43 19.31 20.03
N LEU A 490 17.52 18.52 20.60
CA LEU A 490 16.15 18.94 20.92
C LEU A 490 16.01 18.96 22.44
N GLU A 491 15.71 20.13 23.00
CA GLU A 491 15.62 20.34 24.45
C GLU A 491 14.50 19.47 25.06
N SER A 492 13.40 19.30 24.33
CA SER A 492 12.26 18.51 24.82
C SER A 492 12.45 16.99 24.80
N ALA A 493 13.57 16.47 24.30
CA ALA A 493 13.82 15.03 24.19
C ALA A 493 13.98 14.31 25.55
N ASP A 494 14.59 14.99 26.53
CA ASP A 494 15.07 14.38 27.79
C ASP A 494 14.49 15.04 29.06
N VAL A 495 13.32 15.70 28.93
CA VAL A 495 12.63 16.33 30.08
C VAL A 495 11.85 15.27 30.85
N ASP A 496 12.17 15.07 32.12
CA ASP A 496 11.38 14.24 33.03
C ASP A 496 10.13 15.00 33.53
N LEU A 497 8.98 14.73 32.90
CA LEU A 497 7.69 15.31 33.29
C LEU A 497 7.07 14.69 34.56
N ALA A 498 7.62 13.59 35.09
CA ALA A 498 7.21 13.00 36.37
C ALA A 498 7.89 13.70 37.55
N SER A 499 9.14 14.16 37.37
CA SER A 499 9.90 14.91 38.39
C SER A 499 9.30 16.26 38.78
N GLY A 500 8.46 16.86 37.93
CA GLY A 500 7.94 18.22 38.11
C GLY A 500 8.93 19.35 37.76
N GLY A 501 10.01 19.05 37.02
CA GLY A 501 10.96 20.04 36.52
C GLY A 501 10.38 21.06 35.53
N GLU A 502 11.18 22.07 35.18
CA GLU A 502 10.76 23.14 34.27
C GLU A 502 10.40 22.61 32.86
N LEU A 503 9.19 22.92 32.40
CA LEU A 503 8.71 22.50 31.08
C LEU A 503 9.25 23.45 30.00
N THR A 504 9.97 22.90 29.02
CA THR A 504 10.41 23.68 27.85
C THR A 504 9.21 24.27 27.09
N PRO A 505 9.38 25.36 26.31
CA PRO A 505 8.28 25.98 25.56
C PRO A 505 7.52 25.01 24.64
N ALA A 506 8.20 23.99 24.11
CA ALA A 506 7.60 22.91 23.33
C ALA A 506 6.65 22.04 24.18
N HIS A 507 7.03 21.70 25.42
CA HIS A 507 6.16 20.97 26.36
C HIS A 507 4.93 21.77 26.73
N GLN A 508 5.08 23.04 27.13
CA GLN A 508 3.94 23.87 27.54
C GLN A 508 2.94 24.07 26.39
N HIS A 509 3.42 24.35 25.17
CA HIS A 509 2.57 24.43 23.98
C HIS A 509 1.87 23.09 23.71
N THR A 510 2.58 21.96 23.79
CA THR A 510 2.00 20.64 23.52
C THR A 510 0.94 20.24 24.57
N LYS A 511 1.16 20.57 25.84
CA LYS A 511 0.19 20.37 26.92
C LYS A 511 -1.08 21.21 26.71
N ASN A 512 -0.93 22.47 26.29
CA ASN A 512 -2.05 23.34 25.92
C ASN A 512 -2.86 22.77 24.74
N LEU A 513 -2.20 22.13 23.76
CA LEU A 513 -2.89 21.44 22.65
C LEU A 513 -3.65 20.20 23.13
N PHE A 514 -3.05 19.36 23.98
CA PHE A 514 -3.75 18.18 24.53
C PHE A 514 -5.00 18.56 25.34
N ALA A 515 -4.96 19.65 26.08
CA ALA A 515 -6.10 20.16 26.86
C ALA A 515 -7.35 20.51 26.02
N VAL A 516 -7.19 20.75 24.71
CA VAL A 516 -8.31 21.01 23.77
C VAL A 516 -8.61 19.85 22.82
N MET A 517 -7.89 18.72 22.91
CA MET A 517 -8.15 17.56 22.06
C MET A 517 -9.45 16.83 22.45
N PRO A 518 -10.26 16.37 21.48
CA PRO A 518 -11.44 15.55 21.78
C PRO A 518 -11.05 14.28 22.56
N LYS A 519 -11.73 14.01 23.69
CA LYS A 519 -11.47 12.83 24.53
C LYS A 519 -11.43 11.53 23.71
N GLN A 520 -12.28 11.40 22.69
CA GLN A 520 -12.37 10.25 21.77
C GLN A 520 -11.09 10.02 20.96
N VAL A 521 -10.34 11.07 20.62
CA VAL A 521 -9.08 10.98 19.85
C VAL A 521 -7.92 10.56 20.76
N LEU A 522 -7.86 11.11 21.97
CA LEU A 522 -6.92 10.65 23.02
C LEU A 522 -7.20 9.19 23.41
N ALA A 523 -8.49 8.82 23.51
CA ALA A 523 -8.95 7.46 23.78
C ALA A 523 -8.53 6.47 22.67
N SER A 524 -8.82 6.79 21.41
CA SER A 524 -8.43 5.92 20.28
C SER A 524 -6.90 5.85 20.11
N THR A 525 -6.17 6.92 20.47
CA THR A 525 -4.71 6.92 20.53
C THR A 525 -4.20 5.94 21.59
N TYR A 526 -4.62 6.11 22.86
CA TYR A 526 -4.25 5.26 24.00
C TYR A 526 -4.38 3.77 23.65
N THR A 527 -5.56 3.35 23.17
CA THR A 527 -5.81 1.94 22.82
C THR A 527 -5.02 1.46 21.60
N SER A 528 -4.65 2.35 20.68
CA SER A 528 -3.86 1.97 19.49
C SER A 528 -2.42 1.59 19.82
N MET A 529 -1.84 2.13 20.90
CA MET A 529 -0.45 1.86 21.31
C MET A 529 -0.23 0.36 21.56
N PHE A 530 -1.20 -0.28 22.20
CA PHE A 530 -1.18 -1.70 22.55
C PHE A 530 -1.42 -2.64 21.36
N GLY A 531 -1.96 -2.14 20.24
CA GLY A 531 -2.21 -2.94 19.04
C GLY A 531 -0.96 -3.23 18.19
N MET A 532 0.19 -2.62 18.52
CA MET A 532 1.44 -2.71 17.75
C MET A 532 2.58 -3.44 18.46
N VAL A 533 2.45 -3.74 19.76
CA VAL A 533 3.55 -4.20 20.62
C VAL A 533 3.39 -5.68 20.94
N GLY A 534 4.46 -6.47 20.75
CA GLY A 534 4.47 -7.91 21.02
C GLY A 534 5.37 -8.28 22.20
N GLY A 535 4.90 -9.22 23.03
CA GLY A 535 5.69 -9.84 24.10
C GLY A 535 6.02 -8.89 25.26
N ASP A 536 7.17 -9.10 25.89
CA ASP A 536 7.51 -8.53 27.21
C ASP A 536 7.52 -7.00 27.26
N LYS A 537 7.76 -6.34 26.11
CA LYS A 537 7.76 -4.87 25.95
C LYS A 537 6.39 -4.23 26.18
N MET A 538 5.30 -5.01 26.12
CA MET A 538 3.94 -4.51 26.33
C MET A 538 3.78 -3.80 27.69
N ASN A 539 4.46 -4.27 28.75
CA ASN A 539 4.36 -3.67 30.07
C ASN A 539 5.09 -2.32 30.14
N THR A 540 6.28 -2.19 29.54
CA THR A 540 7.04 -0.92 29.49
C THR A 540 6.30 0.14 28.67
N VAL A 541 5.69 -0.25 27.55
CA VAL A 541 4.86 0.68 26.76
C VAL A 541 3.59 1.07 27.52
N ALA A 542 3.02 0.18 28.35
CA ALA A 542 1.91 0.55 29.22
C ALA A 542 2.32 1.57 30.28
N GLU A 543 3.49 1.41 30.90
CA GLU A 543 4.04 2.37 31.85
C GLU A 543 4.27 3.74 31.17
N GLU A 544 4.99 3.80 30.04
CA GLU A 544 5.22 5.06 29.30
C GLU A 544 3.92 5.73 28.78
N VAL A 545 2.90 4.96 28.40
CA VAL A 545 1.61 5.50 27.89
C VAL A 545 0.65 5.89 29.04
N ASN A 546 0.74 5.26 30.21
CA ASN A 546 0.09 5.73 31.44
C ASN A 546 0.67 7.09 31.86
N ASP A 547 2.00 7.20 31.88
CA ASP A 547 2.70 8.43 32.23
C ASP A 547 2.40 9.55 31.22
N TRP A 548 2.28 9.23 29.92
CA TRP A 548 1.87 10.19 28.89
C TRP A 548 0.44 10.72 29.10
N ALA A 549 -0.50 9.86 29.52
CA ALA A 549 -1.87 10.28 29.82
C ALA A 549 -1.95 11.21 31.05
N VAL A 550 -1.16 10.94 32.10
CA VAL A 550 -1.12 11.78 33.31
C VAL A 550 -0.34 13.07 33.06
N HIS A 551 0.95 12.95 32.77
CA HIS A 551 1.88 14.09 32.79
C HIS A 551 1.83 14.92 31.49
N GLY A 552 1.61 14.26 30.35
CA GLY A 552 1.53 14.89 29.03
C GLY A 552 0.14 15.42 28.68
N TRP A 553 -0.91 14.60 28.77
CA TRP A 553 -2.29 15.04 28.49
C TRP A 553 -2.93 15.82 29.66
N GLY A 554 -2.38 15.70 30.87
CA GLY A 554 -2.85 16.43 32.04
C GLY A 554 -4.09 15.83 32.71
N TRP A 555 -4.20 14.51 32.77
CA TRP A 555 -5.30 13.81 33.48
C TRP A 555 -4.87 13.38 34.88
N ASP A 556 -5.82 13.35 35.82
CA ASP A 556 -5.56 12.95 37.22
C ASP A 556 -5.14 11.48 37.37
N ALA A 557 -5.47 10.63 36.40
CA ALA A 557 -5.11 9.22 36.33
C ALA A 557 -5.15 8.70 34.88
N PRO A 558 -4.50 7.57 34.58
CA PRO A 558 -4.67 6.89 33.29
C PRO A 558 -6.14 6.50 33.02
N PRO A 559 -6.56 6.36 31.75
CA PRO A 559 -7.95 6.08 31.41
C PRO A 559 -8.43 4.72 31.93
N SER A 560 -9.67 4.69 32.42
CA SER A 560 -10.22 3.47 33.03
C SER A 560 -10.56 2.40 32.00
N VAL A 561 -10.08 1.17 32.22
CA VAL A 561 -10.24 0.01 31.34
C VAL A 561 -10.78 -1.21 32.09
N SER A 562 -11.54 -2.07 31.41
CA SER A 562 -12.10 -3.29 32.00
C SER A 562 -11.06 -4.38 32.19
N ARG A 563 -11.22 -5.26 33.20
CA ARG A 563 -10.33 -6.44 33.37
C ARG A 563 -10.31 -7.34 32.13
N ARG A 564 -11.42 -7.41 31.39
CA ARG A 564 -11.51 -8.19 30.15
C ARG A 564 -10.62 -7.62 29.05
N TRP A 565 -10.56 -6.29 28.90
CA TRP A 565 -9.71 -5.64 27.91
C TRP A 565 -8.22 -5.79 28.27
N VAL A 566 -7.86 -5.57 29.54
CA VAL A 566 -6.49 -5.78 30.06
C VAL A 566 -6.03 -7.22 29.82
N SER A 567 -6.89 -8.21 30.11
CA SER A 567 -6.60 -9.61 29.85
C SER A 567 -6.46 -9.95 28.36
N LEU A 568 -7.27 -9.35 27.50
CA LEU A 568 -7.23 -9.56 26.04
C LEU A 568 -5.94 -9.00 25.41
N MET A 569 -5.46 -7.87 25.91
CA MET A 569 -4.22 -7.22 25.48
C MET A 569 -2.95 -7.78 26.16
N GLY A 570 -3.07 -8.78 27.03
CA GLY A 570 -1.92 -9.35 27.76
C GLY A 570 -1.33 -8.42 28.85
N LEU A 571 -1.99 -7.31 29.16
CA LEU A 571 -1.54 -6.25 30.08
C LEU A 571 -1.67 -6.62 31.58
N THR A 572 -1.82 -7.91 31.92
CA THR A 572 -2.09 -8.38 33.29
C THR A 572 -0.92 -8.20 34.26
N ARG A 573 0.26 -7.77 33.77
CA ARG A 573 1.46 -7.46 34.55
C ARG A 573 1.89 -5.98 34.46
N ALA A 574 1.16 -5.15 33.72
CA ALA A 574 1.48 -3.73 33.59
C ALA A 574 1.13 -2.97 34.87
N LYS A 575 2.04 -2.12 35.35
CA LYS A 575 1.78 -1.21 36.48
C LYS A 575 0.96 0.01 36.01
N GLY A 576 0.39 0.76 36.95
CA GLY A 576 -0.33 2.02 36.68
C GLY A 576 -1.71 1.88 36.02
N MET A 577 -2.07 0.70 35.48
CA MET A 577 -3.34 0.47 34.79
C MET A 577 -4.55 0.81 35.68
N ASN A 578 -5.34 1.82 35.28
CA ASN A 578 -6.62 2.15 35.91
C ASN A 578 -7.67 1.09 35.52
N ILE A 579 -7.91 0.12 36.40
CA ILE A 579 -8.83 -0.99 36.13
C ILE A 579 -10.16 -0.79 36.86
N SER A 580 -11.24 -0.58 36.11
CA SER A 580 -12.60 -0.61 36.66
C SER A 580 -13.50 -1.61 35.95
N ASP A 581 -14.21 -2.42 36.74
CA ASP A 581 -15.40 -3.12 36.30
C ASP A 581 -16.57 -2.58 37.12
N VAL A 582 -17.20 -1.49 36.66
CA VAL A 582 -18.42 -0.99 37.31
C VAL A 582 -19.47 -2.09 37.28
N ARG A 583 -19.78 -2.65 38.45
CA ARG A 583 -20.85 -3.63 38.61
C ARG A 583 -22.15 -2.94 38.19
N ARG A 584 -22.94 -3.59 37.33
CA ARG A 584 -24.37 -3.28 37.27
C ARG A 584 -24.95 -3.80 38.57
N ASP A 585 -25.19 -2.91 39.54
CA ASP A 585 -25.78 -3.27 40.82
C ASP A 585 -27.27 -3.60 40.66
N ALA A 586 -27.50 -4.80 40.13
CA ALA A 586 -28.79 -5.43 40.00
C ALA A 586 -29.29 -5.93 41.37
N ARG A 587 -29.56 -4.98 42.29
CA ARG A 587 -30.53 -5.04 43.41
C ARG A 587 -30.43 -3.76 44.26
N SER A 588 -31.42 -2.88 44.11
CA SER A 588 -32.10 -2.31 45.27
C SER A 588 -33.54 -2.82 45.27
N HIS A 589 -34.13 -3.04 46.44
CA HIS A 589 -35.53 -3.44 46.57
C HIS A 589 -36.37 -2.23 46.99
N GLY A 590 -37.13 -1.67 46.05
CA GLY A 590 -38.23 -0.77 46.32
C GLY A 590 -39.50 -1.34 45.69
N ARG A 591 -40.38 -1.92 46.52
CA ARG A 591 -41.79 -1.96 46.16
C ARG A 591 -42.35 -0.59 46.49
N ASP A 592 -42.89 0.11 45.51
CA ASP A 592 -44.12 0.86 45.69
C ASP A 592 -44.85 1.03 44.35
N ARG A 593 -46.12 1.39 44.43
CA ARG A 593 -46.99 1.66 43.28
C ARG A 593 -47.13 3.17 43.05
N ASP A 594 -47.72 3.51 41.91
CA ASP A 594 -48.39 4.77 41.63
C ASP A 594 -47.53 6.05 41.71
N ASN A 595 -47.12 6.59 40.56
CA ASN A 595 -47.89 7.70 39.95
C ASN A 595 -47.46 7.97 38.48
N GLN A 596 -48.18 8.86 37.82
CA GLN A 596 -47.97 9.33 36.45
C GLN A 596 -46.90 10.43 36.38
N GLY A 597 -46.22 10.55 35.23
CA GLY A 597 -45.89 11.89 34.71
C GLY A 597 -44.43 12.23 34.40
N SER A 598 -44.16 12.40 33.11
CA SER A 598 -43.25 13.39 32.51
C SER A 598 -41.74 13.11 32.38
N ARG A 599 -41.19 13.77 31.35
CA ARG A 599 -39.77 14.10 31.08
C ARG A 599 -38.81 12.93 30.87
N PHE A 600 -38.80 12.50 29.60
CA PHE A 600 -37.66 11.96 28.89
C PHE A 600 -36.48 12.95 28.97
N ASP A 601 -35.53 12.70 29.89
CA ASP A 601 -34.27 13.46 30.00
C ASP A 601 -33.10 12.47 29.93
N GLY A 602 -32.79 12.07 28.69
CA GLY A 602 -31.78 11.06 28.39
C GLY A 602 -30.37 11.64 28.45
N GLN A 603 -29.82 11.80 29.65
CA GLN A 603 -28.39 12.08 29.83
C GLN A 603 -27.57 10.88 29.35
N GLU A 604 -27.14 10.92 28.08
CA GLU A 604 -26.07 10.07 27.59
C GLU A 604 -24.81 10.35 28.41
N SER A 605 -24.26 9.31 29.04
CA SER A 605 -23.01 9.42 29.79
C SER A 605 -21.85 9.66 28.82
N GLY A 606 -21.52 10.94 28.61
CA GLY A 606 -20.59 11.45 27.60
C GLY A 606 -19.11 11.08 27.74
N ASP A 607 -18.77 10.04 28.50
CA ASP A 607 -17.40 9.55 28.60
C ASP A 607 -17.03 8.68 27.40
N ALA A 608 -16.11 9.22 26.59
CA ALA A 608 -15.53 8.57 25.41
C ALA A 608 -15.05 7.12 25.66
N PHE A 609 -14.70 6.80 26.91
CA PHE A 609 -14.10 5.54 27.33
C PHE A 609 -15.11 4.40 27.58
N ASP A 610 -16.39 4.67 27.86
CA ASP A 610 -17.38 3.57 27.96
C ASP A 610 -17.63 2.89 26.59
N SER A 611 -17.24 3.55 25.48
CA SER A 611 -17.16 2.92 24.17
C SER A 611 -16.15 1.76 24.13
N MET A 612 -14.98 1.88 24.80
CA MET A 612 -13.97 0.82 24.86
C MET A 612 -14.45 -0.39 25.64
N ARG A 613 -15.22 -0.14 26.69
CA ARG A 613 -15.81 -1.16 27.55
C ARG A 613 -16.76 -2.09 26.78
N ASN A 614 -17.40 -1.57 25.74
CA ASN A 614 -18.37 -2.30 24.91
C ASN A 614 -17.78 -2.77 23.56
N ASN A 615 -16.72 -2.14 23.04
CA ASN A 615 -16.12 -2.44 21.73
C ASN A 615 -15.23 -3.70 21.73
N ILE A 616 -15.86 -4.88 21.86
CA ILE A 616 -15.28 -6.16 21.43
C ILE A 616 -16.10 -6.69 20.23
N ARG A 617 -15.90 -6.08 19.05
CA ARG A 617 -16.38 -6.61 17.77
C ARG A 617 -15.40 -6.35 16.63
N ARG A 618 -14.78 -7.44 16.15
CA ARG A 618 -14.20 -7.65 14.81
C ARG A 618 -13.26 -6.56 14.27
N ASP A 619 -11.98 -6.76 14.52
CA ASP A 619 -10.98 -6.79 13.45
C ASP A 619 -10.09 -8.03 13.69
N ASP A 620 -10.50 -9.18 13.14
CA ASP A 620 -9.72 -10.42 13.12
C ASP A 620 -9.97 -11.14 11.78
N GLY A 621 -8.96 -11.85 11.29
CA GLY A 621 -8.90 -12.39 9.94
C GLY A 621 -9.96 -13.45 9.66
N GLY A 622 -10.39 -13.54 8.39
CA GLY A 622 -11.47 -14.41 7.92
C GLY A 622 -11.17 -15.91 8.00
N ARG A 623 -11.11 -16.48 9.20
CA ARG A 623 -11.10 -17.93 9.43
C ARG A 623 -12.51 -18.51 9.33
N GLY A 624 -13.04 -18.54 8.11
CA GLY A 624 -14.20 -19.35 7.78
C GLY A 624 -13.85 -20.83 7.93
N ARG A 625 -14.31 -21.47 9.02
CA ARG A 625 -14.20 -22.91 9.22
C ARG A 625 -15.59 -23.52 9.07
N ASP A 626 -15.76 -24.38 8.08
CA ASP A 626 -17.03 -25.06 7.84
C ASP A 626 -17.54 -25.82 9.07
N THR A 627 -18.85 -25.78 9.29
CA THR A 627 -19.54 -26.84 10.03
C THR A 627 -20.87 -27.13 9.34
N ARG A 628 -20.92 -28.25 8.61
CA ARG A 628 -22.17 -28.78 8.05
C ARG A 628 -23.06 -29.27 9.19
N GLY A 629 -24.31 -28.85 9.21
CA GLY A 629 -25.30 -29.27 10.21
C GLY A 629 -26.70 -28.85 9.81
N GLY A 630 -27.33 -29.63 8.92
CA GLY A 630 -28.66 -29.34 8.40
C GLY A 630 -29.78 -30.06 9.15
N SER A 631 -30.92 -29.38 9.29
CA SER A 631 -32.22 -30.00 9.57
C SER A 631 -33.31 -29.21 8.86
N GLY A 632 -34.05 -29.84 7.94
CA GLY A 632 -35.15 -29.19 7.22
C GLY A 632 -36.51 -29.67 7.73
N SER A 633 -37.46 -28.73 7.93
CA SER A 633 -38.92 -28.96 7.92
C SER A 633 -39.71 -27.64 7.96
N ARG A 634 -40.98 -27.49 7.53
CA ARG A 634 -41.73 -28.00 6.34
C ARG A 634 -43.22 -27.59 6.46
N TRP A 635 -43.80 -27.00 5.39
CA TRP A 635 -45.24 -26.64 5.14
C TRP A 635 -45.87 -25.35 5.73
N GLY A 636 -46.93 -24.88 5.04
CA GLY A 636 -47.79 -23.69 5.29
C GLY A 636 -47.56 -22.58 4.24
N ARG A 637 -48.37 -22.28 3.20
CA ARG A 637 -49.85 -22.21 3.00
C ARG A 637 -50.56 -21.30 4.03
N ASN A 638 -51.47 -20.38 3.68
CA ASN A 638 -52.08 -19.88 2.42
C ASN A 638 -52.59 -18.41 2.69
N ASP A 639 -53.23 -17.57 1.84
CA ASP A 639 -53.86 -17.66 0.51
C ASP A 639 -54.06 -16.24 -0.11
N ARG A 640 -54.20 -16.10 -1.45
CA ARG A 640 -54.79 -14.93 -2.23
C ARG A 640 -54.20 -13.50 -2.04
N GLY A 641 -54.47 -12.52 -2.92
CA GLY A 641 -55.09 -12.54 -4.27
C GLY A 641 -55.69 -11.18 -4.71
N GLY A 642 -55.67 -10.87 -6.01
CA GLY A 642 -56.21 -9.63 -6.61
C GLY A 642 -55.19 -8.49 -6.79
N GLY A 643 -55.34 -7.56 -7.74
CA GLY A 643 -56.36 -7.40 -8.80
C GLY A 643 -55.90 -6.39 -9.87
N ASN A 644 -56.45 -6.45 -11.09
CA ASN A 644 -55.93 -5.73 -12.28
C ASN A 644 -56.84 -4.58 -12.76
N SER A 645 -56.24 -3.39 -12.97
CA SER A 645 -56.68 -2.30 -13.86
C SER A 645 -55.58 -1.21 -13.87
N GLY A 646 -55.29 -0.43 -14.92
CA GLY A 646 -55.88 -0.33 -16.26
C GLY A 646 -56.86 0.86 -16.39
N SER A 647 -56.71 1.83 -17.30
CA SER A 647 -55.68 2.04 -18.34
C SER A 647 -55.89 3.41 -19.04
N ARG A 648 -54.95 3.78 -19.95
CA ARG A 648 -55.21 4.48 -21.25
C ARG A 648 -55.19 6.03 -21.29
N TRP A 649 -54.89 6.54 -22.49
CA TRP A 649 -54.93 7.92 -22.99
C TRP A 649 -53.84 8.91 -22.48
N ASP A 650 -53.22 9.76 -23.32
CA ASP A 650 -52.96 9.68 -24.78
C ASP A 650 -51.75 10.58 -25.17
N ARG A 651 -51.50 10.72 -26.48
CA ARG A 651 -50.67 11.75 -27.16
C ARG A 651 -51.13 13.20 -26.80
N ASP A 652 -50.41 14.30 -27.09
CA ASP A 652 -49.73 14.58 -28.36
C ASP A 652 -48.82 15.84 -28.40
N ASN A 653 -47.97 15.89 -29.45
CA ASN A 653 -47.47 17.03 -30.25
C ASN A 653 -46.77 18.32 -29.68
N ARG A 654 -45.74 18.74 -30.46
CA ARG A 654 -45.30 20.11 -30.84
C ARG A 654 -44.86 21.16 -29.78
N GLY A 655 -43.54 21.38 -29.74
CA GLY A 655 -42.91 22.46 -30.54
C GLY A 655 -42.74 23.87 -29.94
N GLY A 656 -41.65 24.56 -30.33
CA GLY A 656 -41.39 25.97 -29.98
C GLY A 656 -40.01 26.44 -30.45
N TYR A 657 -39.95 27.58 -31.17
CA TYR A 657 -38.70 28.18 -31.68
C TYR A 657 -38.15 29.26 -30.71
N GLY A 658 -36.84 29.53 -30.77
CA GLY A 658 -36.21 30.58 -29.96
C GLY A 658 -34.81 31.00 -30.40
N ARG A 659 -34.66 31.60 -31.59
CA ARG A 659 -33.45 32.35 -31.97
C ARG A 659 -33.50 33.77 -31.41
N ARG A 660 -32.36 34.31 -30.95
CA ARG A 660 -32.02 35.74 -31.09
C ARG A 660 -30.51 35.92 -31.25
N ASN A 661 -30.11 37.09 -31.73
CA ASN A 661 -28.83 37.34 -32.41
C ASN A 661 -28.31 38.75 -32.07
N GLY A 662 -27.00 38.99 -32.21
CA GLY A 662 -26.35 40.31 -32.07
C GLY A 662 -25.81 40.61 -30.66
N GLY A 663 -24.68 41.31 -30.52
CA GLY A 663 -23.80 41.86 -31.56
C GLY A 663 -22.47 42.39 -31.00
N GLU A 664 -21.66 42.98 -31.88
CA GLU A 664 -20.40 43.70 -31.60
C GLU A 664 -20.57 44.83 -30.53
N ASP A 665 -19.53 45.44 -29.92
CA ASP A 665 -18.32 46.02 -30.57
C ASP A 665 -17.21 46.45 -29.57
N GLY A 666 -16.01 46.77 -30.10
CA GLY A 666 -14.96 47.60 -29.48
C GLY A 666 -14.05 46.98 -28.38
N GLY A 667 -12.70 47.08 -28.41
CA GLY A 667 -11.81 47.52 -29.50
C GLY A 667 -10.76 48.60 -29.18
N LEU A 668 -10.01 48.54 -28.06
CA LEU A 668 -8.83 49.39 -27.78
C LEU A 668 -7.78 48.64 -26.91
N GLY A 669 -6.46 48.89 -26.97
CA GLY A 669 -5.78 49.79 -27.92
C GLY A 669 -4.40 50.38 -27.54
N SER A 670 -3.53 49.72 -26.75
CA SER A 670 -2.11 50.13 -26.53
C SER A 670 -1.33 48.97 -25.89
N ASN A 671 -0.18 48.50 -26.41
CA ASN A 671 1.16 49.11 -26.59
C ASN A 671 1.98 49.27 -25.31
N MET A 672 2.93 48.35 -25.08
CA MET A 672 4.34 48.68 -24.79
C MET A 672 5.26 47.47 -25.04
N ASP A 673 6.52 47.73 -25.37
CA ASP A 673 7.46 46.78 -25.98
C ASP A 673 8.43 46.08 -25.02
N ASN A 674 9.16 45.12 -25.60
CA ASN A 674 10.58 44.82 -25.34
C ASN A 674 11.04 44.11 -24.04
N SER A 675 11.18 42.79 -24.19
CA SER A 675 12.50 42.13 -24.39
C SER A 675 13.36 41.62 -23.22
N PHE A 676 14.11 40.56 -23.58
CA PHE A 676 15.50 40.22 -23.21
C PHE A 676 15.84 39.40 -21.94
N TYR A 677 16.80 38.47 -22.15
CA TYR A 677 17.55 37.57 -21.26
C TYR A 677 16.73 36.75 -20.23
N VAL A 678 16.71 35.40 -20.28
CA VAL A 678 17.82 34.43 -20.21
C VAL A 678 18.61 34.52 -18.89
N ARG A 679 18.14 33.76 -17.90
CA ARG A 679 18.94 32.89 -17.03
C ARG A 679 18.05 31.81 -16.42
#